data_AF-A0A7J5ZCV1-F1
#
_entry.id   AF-A0A7J5ZCV1-F1
#
_cell.length_a   1.000
_cell.length_b   1.000
_cell.length_c   1.000
_cell.angle_alpha   90.00
_cell.angle_beta   90.00
_cell.angle_gamma   90.00
#
_symmetry.space_group_name_H-M   'P 1'
#
loop_
_entity.id
_entity.type
_entity.pdbx_description
1 polymer ?
#
loop_
_entity_poly.entity_id
_entity_poly.type
_entity_poly.pdbx_seq_one_letter_code
_entity_poly.pdbx_strand_id
1 'polypeptide(L)'
;MELDNIMKIFSFKGNKCFIIFLLLLVAFFYALHRTDFQDALEERLLLESVAWPETSELPSPLSLELTSHPAHSSFTILPARGGGQWHVGDQLEVRIVISDFKGQPKKSGGDLLLARLHNLTLGAGVAGQVVDHLNGSYSAVFPLLWEGAAQVEPICDFTDPRTGDPWFCYKPKNMSCDARITHSREDTNKTSRPRRISSFKVRIPASGPAGVTVLPKMEGQPEVKSSIVNFQASGYYYKGLWRALDGTKVHQFTGASAITQCLKGKVVHLYGDSTIRQWFEFLNAALPDLKEFNLGSSRQNGPFMALDYENKIMVTFRCHGPPLRFGNVPIEEIRYIANELDDLIGGPNIVVVFGIWSHLGTFPLEVYIRRLQRIRNAVVRLLDRAPKTVIIIRTANPKALWLYETITNSDWFSVRRSGHSVRLELDNIMKIFSFKGNKCFTIFLLLLVAFFYALHRTDFQDALEERLLLESVAWPETSELPSPLSLELTSHPAHSSFTILPARGGGQWHVGDQLEVRIVISDFKGQPKKSGGDLLLARLHNLTLGAGVAGQVVDHLNGSYSAVFPLLWEGAAQVEVMLNYLFLCDFAPPILHFQQNSGFLPNQVTLVHPSEAITVLNRLNREQPDRIFFSSLFRSGSHSQTTICNICLRQTQQPICDFTDPRTGDPWFCYKPKNMSCDARITHSMGGYKQNLKAKEDKLFQGGVNLKVRIPASGPAGVTVLPKMEGQPEVKSSIVNFQASGYYYQGLWRALDGTKVHQFTGASAITQCLKGKVVHLYGDSTIRQWFEFLNAALPDLKEFNLGSSRQNGPFMALDYENKIMVTFRCHGPPLRFGNVPIEEIRYIANELDDLIGGPNIVVVFGIWSHLGTFPLEVYIRRLQRIRNAVVRLLDRAPKTVIIIRTANPKALWLYETITNSDWFSVRRDKVLRAIFKGLNVHLIDAWEMVLAHHLPNSLHPQPPIIKNMMDVLFSYTCPQKGG
;
A
#
# COMPACT_ATOMS: atom_id res chain seq x y z
N MET A 1 -22.81 -30.45 -11.35
CA MET A 1 -24.23 -30.55 -11.78
C MET A 1 -24.63 -29.12 -12.15
N GLU A 2 -24.98 -28.75 -13.36
CA GLU A 2 -25.48 -29.52 -14.51
C GLU A 2 -24.80 -29.03 -15.80
N LEU A 3 -23.73 -29.69 -16.23
CA LEU A 3 -23.25 -29.54 -17.61
C LEU A 3 -24.21 -30.26 -18.58
N ASP A 4 -24.84 -31.34 -18.11
CA ASP A 4 -25.72 -32.20 -18.91
C ASP A 4 -27.07 -31.57 -19.24
N ASN A 5 -27.63 -30.70 -18.38
CA ASN A 5 -28.89 -30.00 -18.71
C ASN A 5 -28.66 -28.79 -19.61
N ILE A 6 -27.51 -28.12 -19.49
CA ILE A 6 -27.08 -27.08 -20.45
C ILE A 6 -26.84 -27.72 -21.82
N MET A 7 -26.18 -28.87 -21.89
CA MET A 7 -25.96 -29.61 -23.14
C MET A 7 -27.26 -30.09 -23.80
N LYS A 8 -28.31 -30.39 -23.01
CA LYS A 8 -29.63 -30.76 -23.55
C LYS A 8 -30.45 -29.57 -24.06
N ILE A 9 -30.32 -28.39 -23.45
CA ILE A 9 -31.00 -27.17 -23.91
C ILE A 9 -30.40 -26.63 -25.21
N PHE A 10 -29.10 -26.87 -25.47
CA PHE A 10 -28.40 -26.39 -26.68
C PHE A 10 -28.25 -27.42 -27.81
N SER A 11 -28.93 -28.57 -27.71
CA SER A 11 -29.01 -29.59 -28.76
C SER A 11 -29.84 -29.16 -29.99
N PHE A 12 -30.67 -28.12 -29.87
CA PHE A 12 -31.41 -27.60 -31.02
C PHE A 12 -30.55 -26.62 -31.84
N LYS A 13 -30.06 -27.11 -32.99
CA LYS A 13 -29.34 -26.39 -34.07
C LYS A 13 -27.81 -26.31 -33.93
N GLY A 14 -27.16 -27.48 -33.96
CA GLY A 14 -26.07 -27.75 -34.91
C GLY A 14 -24.90 -26.75 -35.05
N ASN A 15 -24.43 -26.10 -33.98
CA ASN A 15 -23.30 -25.15 -34.09
C ASN A 15 -22.10 -25.54 -33.20
N LYS A 16 -21.32 -26.52 -33.68
CA LYS A 16 -20.10 -27.05 -33.04
C LYS A 16 -19.04 -25.97 -32.73
N CYS A 17 -19.08 -24.81 -33.40
CA CYS A 17 -18.17 -23.68 -33.14
C CYS A 17 -18.37 -23.03 -31.76
N PHE A 18 -19.60 -23.01 -31.22
CA PHE A 18 -19.89 -22.30 -29.97
C PHE A 18 -19.39 -23.06 -28.73
N ILE A 19 -19.40 -24.40 -28.79
CA ILE A 19 -18.92 -25.27 -27.70
C ILE A 19 -17.39 -25.26 -27.63
N ILE A 20 -16.72 -25.30 -28.79
CA ILE A 20 -15.25 -25.19 -28.87
C ILE A 20 -14.78 -23.81 -28.37
N PHE A 21 -15.52 -22.76 -28.70
CA PHE A 21 -15.26 -21.40 -28.22
C PHE A 21 -15.38 -21.29 -26.69
N LEU A 22 -16.39 -21.93 -26.08
CA LEU A 22 -16.59 -21.92 -24.62
C LEU A 22 -15.48 -22.68 -23.88
N LEU A 23 -15.02 -23.81 -24.42
CA LEU A 23 -13.92 -24.60 -23.84
C LEU A 23 -12.57 -23.88 -23.96
N LEU A 24 -12.31 -23.20 -25.08
CA LEU A 24 -11.14 -22.34 -25.24
C LEU A 24 -11.19 -21.12 -24.31
N LEU A 25 -12.37 -20.54 -24.08
CA LEU A 25 -12.58 -19.47 -23.10
C LEU A 25 -12.18 -19.94 -21.70
N VAL A 26 -12.69 -21.09 -21.26
CA VAL A 26 -12.41 -21.64 -19.91
C VAL A 26 -10.94 -21.99 -19.74
N ALA A 27 -10.30 -22.57 -20.76
CA ALA A 27 -8.86 -22.85 -20.74
C ALA A 27 -8.01 -21.57 -20.73
N PHE A 28 -8.45 -20.53 -21.44
CA PHE A 28 -7.82 -19.21 -21.46
C PHE A 28 -7.97 -18.48 -20.11
N PHE A 29 -9.13 -18.58 -19.45
CA PHE A 29 -9.36 -18.06 -18.10
C PHE A 29 -8.49 -18.77 -17.05
N TYR A 30 -8.31 -20.08 -17.15
CA TYR A 30 -7.46 -20.84 -16.21
C TYR A 30 -5.96 -20.51 -16.37
N ALA A 31 -5.52 -20.19 -17.59
CA ALA A 31 -4.13 -19.84 -17.89
C ALA A 31 -3.76 -18.39 -17.52
N LEU A 32 -4.69 -17.43 -17.69
CA LEU A 32 -4.48 -16.02 -17.34
C LEU A 32 -4.49 -15.75 -15.83
N HIS A 33 -5.35 -16.43 -15.06
CA HIS A 33 -5.60 -16.06 -13.65
C HIS A 33 -4.41 -16.28 -12.71
N ARG A 34 -3.43 -17.12 -13.09
CA ARG A 34 -2.28 -17.48 -12.23
C ARG A 34 -0.99 -16.72 -12.57
N THR A 35 -0.90 -16.12 -13.75
CA THR A 35 0.30 -15.42 -14.23
C THR A 35 0.18 -13.89 -14.19
N ASP A 36 -1.03 -13.33 -14.35
CA ASP A 36 -1.25 -11.87 -14.45
C ASP A 36 -1.16 -11.13 -13.10
N PHE A 37 -1.52 -11.78 -11.98
CA PHE A 37 -1.52 -11.14 -10.66
C PHE A 37 -0.12 -10.75 -10.16
N GLN A 38 0.86 -11.63 -10.40
CA GLN A 38 2.23 -11.44 -9.92
C GLN A 38 2.99 -10.42 -10.80
N ASP A 39 2.74 -10.45 -12.11
CA ASP A 39 3.29 -9.49 -13.07
C ASP A 39 2.70 -8.08 -12.85
N ALA A 40 1.39 -7.96 -12.61
CA ALA A 40 0.77 -6.65 -12.35
C ALA A 40 1.19 -6.06 -10.99
N LEU A 41 1.44 -6.90 -9.99
CA LEU A 41 1.98 -6.50 -8.69
C LEU A 41 3.44 -6.04 -8.78
N GLU A 42 4.27 -6.75 -9.54
CA GLU A 42 5.61 -6.31 -9.88
C GLU A 42 5.59 -4.99 -10.66
N GLU A 43 4.64 -4.81 -11.58
CA GLU A 43 4.47 -3.56 -12.34
C GLU A 43 4.22 -2.37 -11.41
N ARG A 44 3.31 -2.50 -10.43
CA ARG A 44 3.05 -1.41 -9.49
C ARG A 44 4.19 -1.17 -8.48
N LEU A 45 4.84 -2.21 -7.96
CA LEU A 45 6.02 -2.03 -7.09
C LEU A 45 7.15 -1.32 -7.84
N LEU A 46 7.35 -1.63 -9.12
CA LEU A 46 8.33 -0.95 -9.96
C LEU A 46 7.95 0.52 -10.16
N LEU A 47 6.68 0.82 -10.49
CA LEU A 47 6.18 2.20 -10.62
C LEU A 47 6.34 3.01 -9.34
N GLU A 48 6.04 2.44 -8.18
CA GLU A 48 6.22 3.09 -6.88
C GLU A 48 7.71 3.32 -6.56
N SER A 49 8.58 2.35 -6.89
CA SER A 49 10.02 2.47 -6.65
C SER A 49 10.73 3.53 -7.51
N VAL A 50 10.13 3.89 -8.65
CA VAL A 50 10.65 4.89 -9.60
C VAL A 50 9.78 6.16 -9.65
N ALA A 51 8.81 6.28 -8.72
CA ALA A 51 7.91 7.42 -8.66
C ALA A 51 8.71 8.71 -8.41
N TRP A 52 8.44 9.73 -9.24
CA TRP A 52 9.01 11.06 -9.03
C TRP A 52 8.32 11.73 -7.83
N PRO A 53 9.02 12.54 -7.02
CA PRO A 53 8.41 13.22 -5.89
C PRO A 53 7.18 14.04 -6.27
N GLU A 54 6.16 14.06 -5.41
CA GLU A 54 4.97 14.91 -5.61
C GLU A 54 5.39 16.38 -5.67
N THR A 55 5.23 16.99 -6.85
CA THR A 55 5.46 18.43 -7.05
C THR A 55 4.19 19.21 -6.75
N SER A 56 4.34 20.39 -6.14
CA SER A 56 3.23 21.31 -5.90
C SER A 56 2.45 21.63 -7.18
N GLU A 57 1.13 21.75 -7.05
CA GLU A 57 0.28 22.12 -8.18
C GLU A 57 0.71 23.49 -8.73
N LEU A 58 0.90 23.55 -10.05
CA LEU A 58 1.22 24.80 -10.73
C LEU A 58 0.13 25.85 -10.42
N PRO A 59 0.50 27.02 -9.88
CA PRO A 59 -0.46 28.08 -9.59
C PRO A 59 -1.17 28.50 -10.89
N SER A 60 -2.46 28.81 -10.79
CA SER A 60 -3.26 29.35 -11.90
C SER A 60 -3.65 30.80 -11.56
N PRO A 61 -3.21 31.81 -12.35
CA PRO A 61 -2.43 31.71 -13.58
C PRO A 61 -0.97 31.32 -13.34
N LEU A 62 -0.37 30.64 -14.31
CA LEU A 62 1.02 30.20 -14.25
C LEU A 62 1.95 31.41 -14.06
N SER A 63 2.82 31.37 -13.05
CA SER A 63 3.88 32.37 -12.86
C SER A 63 5.25 31.75 -13.12
N LEU A 64 5.98 32.34 -14.07
CA LEU A 64 7.38 32.02 -14.41
C LEU A 64 8.31 32.51 -13.32
N GLU A 65 7.89 33.50 -12.54
CA GLU A 65 8.70 34.05 -11.45
C GLU A 65 9.01 33.01 -10.38
N LEU A 66 8.15 31.99 -10.25
CA LEU A 66 8.26 30.91 -9.27
C LEU A 66 8.91 29.64 -9.86
N THR A 67 9.36 29.67 -11.12
CA THR A 67 9.99 28.53 -11.80
C THR A 67 11.51 28.51 -11.61
N SER A 68 12.11 27.32 -11.67
CA SER A 68 13.55 27.13 -11.51
C SER A 68 14.35 27.88 -12.56
N HIS A 69 15.33 28.67 -12.11
CA HIS A 69 16.21 29.44 -12.98
C HIS A 69 17.68 29.02 -12.78
N PRO A 70 18.26 28.25 -13.71
CA PRO A 70 19.61 27.68 -13.55
C PRO A 70 20.71 28.73 -13.32
N ALA A 71 20.59 29.92 -13.94
CA ALA A 71 21.61 30.97 -13.79
C ALA A 71 21.53 31.73 -12.46
N HIS A 72 20.40 31.67 -11.75
CA HIS A 72 20.27 32.21 -10.37
C HIS A 72 20.47 31.13 -9.30
N SER A 73 20.48 29.88 -9.72
CA SER A 73 20.80 28.74 -8.88
C SER A 73 22.31 28.70 -8.66
N SER A 74 22.76 27.96 -7.65
CA SER A 74 24.19 27.80 -7.43
C SER A 74 24.53 26.43 -6.85
N PHE A 75 25.78 26.02 -6.99
CA PHE A 75 26.31 24.87 -6.27
C PHE A 75 27.55 25.23 -5.46
N THR A 76 27.82 24.43 -4.43
CA THR A 76 28.96 24.58 -3.52
C THR A 76 29.53 23.21 -3.23
N ILE A 77 30.85 23.07 -3.36
CA ILE A 77 31.56 21.87 -2.91
C ILE A 77 31.65 21.90 -1.38
N LEU A 78 31.16 20.86 -0.70
CA LEU A 78 31.26 20.76 0.75
C LEU A 78 32.69 20.36 1.15
N PRO A 79 33.19 20.77 2.33
CA PRO A 79 34.53 20.40 2.79
C PRO A 79 34.64 18.88 3.01
N ALA A 80 35.85 18.35 2.91
CA ALA A 80 36.12 16.93 3.17
C ALA A 80 35.68 16.56 4.60
N ARG A 81 35.06 15.38 4.76
CA ARG A 81 34.67 14.87 6.09
C ARG A 81 35.94 14.72 6.94
N GLY A 82 36.05 15.52 8.00
CA GLY A 82 37.23 15.59 8.87
C GLY A 82 38.19 16.76 8.59
N GLY A 83 37.87 17.66 7.65
CA GLY A 83 38.60 18.93 7.45
C GLY A 83 39.96 18.83 6.72
N GLY A 84 40.24 17.70 6.06
CA GLY A 84 41.51 17.43 5.36
C GLY A 84 41.51 17.69 3.84
N GLN A 85 42.61 17.35 3.17
CA GLN A 85 42.74 17.35 1.71
C GLN A 85 42.03 16.13 1.09
N TRP A 86 41.60 16.25 -0.17
CA TRP A 86 40.94 15.19 -0.90
C TRP A 86 41.91 14.15 -1.44
N HIS A 87 41.65 12.87 -1.21
CA HIS A 87 42.46 11.75 -1.70
C HIS A 87 41.64 10.82 -2.61
N VAL A 88 42.32 10.07 -3.47
CA VAL A 88 41.67 9.02 -4.28
C VAL A 88 41.04 7.99 -3.34
N GLY A 89 39.75 7.72 -3.54
CA GLY A 89 38.93 6.87 -2.67
C GLY A 89 37.92 7.63 -1.81
N ASP A 90 38.09 8.95 -1.65
CA ASP A 90 37.14 9.78 -0.92
C ASP A 90 35.83 10.00 -1.71
N GLN A 91 34.79 10.45 -1.00
CA GLN A 91 33.52 10.89 -1.60
C GLN A 91 33.39 12.41 -1.53
N LEU A 92 33.37 13.05 -2.69
CA LEU A 92 33.12 14.47 -2.86
C LEU A 92 31.60 14.72 -2.82
N GLU A 93 31.15 15.52 -1.86
CA GLU A 93 29.75 15.94 -1.75
C GLU A 93 29.58 17.39 -2.18
N VAL A 94 28.56 17.64 -3.01
CA VAL A 94 28.26 18.95 -3.57
C VAL A 94 26.82 19.32 -3.21
N ARG A 95 26.63 20.47 -2.59
CA ARG A 95 25.29 21.02 -2.35
C ARG A 95 24.87 21.90 -3.51
N ILE A 96 23.67 21.69 -4.03
CA ILE A 96 23.06 22.50 -5.09
C ILE A 96 21.82 23.17 -4.50
N VAL A 97 21.67 24.46 -4.73
CA VAL A 97 20.49 25.24 -4.33
C VAL A 97 19.85 25.80 -5.60
N ILE A 98 18.62 25.39 -5.85
CA ILE A 98 17.84 25.88 -6.99
C ILE A 98 17.07 27.12 -6.58
N SER A 99 17.23 28.18 -7.36
CA SER A 99 16.55 29.45 -7.18
C SER A 99 15.53 29.69 -8.27
N ASP A 100 14.54 30.52 -7.98
CA ASP A 100 13.53 30.96 -8.94
C ASP A 100 14.04 32.10 -9.86
N PHE A 101 13.17 32.59 -10.74
CA PHE A 101 13.51 33.68 -11.67
C PHE A 101 13.83 35.01 -10.95
N LYS A 102 13.37 35.19 -9.71
CA LYS A 102 13.70 36.35 -8.86
C LYS A 102 14.98 36.15 -8.04
N GLY A 103 15.63 35.00 -8.19
CA GLY A 103 16.83 34.63 -7.44
C GLY A 103 16.56 34.21 -6.00
N GLN A 104 15.30 33.92 -5.64
CA GLN A 104 14.96 33.40 -4.33
C GLN A 104 15.12 31.88 -4.33
N PRO A 105 15.70 31.27 -3.27
CA PRO A 105 15.75 29.83 -3.15
C PRO A 105 14.35 29.22 -3.18
N LYS A 106 14.18 28.17 -3.99
CA LYS A 106 12.93 27.42 -4.01
C LYS A 106 12.69 26.76 -2.65
N LYS A 107 11.42 26.54 -2.33
CA LYS A 107 10.97 25.81 -1.13
C LYS A 107 10.50 24.40 -1.44
N SER A 108 10.55 23.98 -2.70
CA SER A 108 10.10 22.68 -3.18
C SER A 108 11.11 22.10 -4.17
N GLY A 109 11.32 20.79 -4.09
CA GLY A 109 12.16 20.02 -5.02
C GLY A 109 11.43 19.65 -6.32
N GLY A 110 11.83 18.53 -6.92
CA GLY A 110 11.25 17.92 -8.12
C GLY A 110 11.95 18.27 -9.43
N ASP A 111 13.09 18.96 -9.39
CA ASP A 111 13.89 19.30 -10.56
C ASP A 111 14.77 18.11 -11.00
N LEU A 112 14.85 17.83 -12.30
CA LEU A 112 15.75 16.81 -12.83
C LEU A 112 17.15 17.40 -13.03
N LEU A 113 18.10 16.96 -12.20
CA LEU A 113 19.50 17.37 -12.28
C LEU A 113 20.41 16.20 -12.66
N LEU A 114 21.34 16.46 -13.58
CA LEU A 114 22.42 15.55 -13.94
C LEU A 114 23.74 16.16 -13.49
N ALA A 115 24.57 15.38 -12.82
CA ALA A 115 25.84 15.88 -12.29
C ALA A 115 27.01 15.02 -12.80
N ARG A 116 28.09 15.67 -13.24
CA ARG A 116 29.33 14.96 -13.64
C ARG A 116 30.56 15.59 -12.99
N LEU A 117 31.51 14.74 -12.60
CA LEU A 117 32.86 15.14 -12.22
C LEU A 117 33.80 14.76 -13.37
N HIS A 118 34.66 15.66 -13.82
CA HIS A 118 35.50 15.41 -14.99
C HIS A 118 36.85 16.12 -14.95
N ASN A 119 37.77 15.64 -15.78
CA ASN A 119 39.02 16.30 -16.14
C ASN A 119 39.26 16.09 -17.64
N LEU A 120 39.15 17.17 -18.42
CA LEU A 120 39.28 17.12 -19.88
C LEU A 120 40.68 16.69 -20.32
N THR A 121 41.73 17.19 -19.67
CA THR A 121 43.13 16.89 -19.99
C THR A 121 43.45 15.41 -19.78
N LEU A 122 42.95 14.83 -18.70
CA LEU A 122 43.12 13.40 -18.40
C LEU A 122 42.13 12.51 -19.15
N GLY A 123 41.18 13.06 -19.92
CA GLY A 123 40.08 12.29 -20.49
C GLY A 123 39.37 11.47 -19.41
N ALA A 124 39.17 12.06 -18.22
CA ALA A 124 38.60 11.40 -17.05
C ALA A 124 37.20 11.94 -16.75
N GLY A 125 36.30 11.08 -16.28
CA GLY A 125 34.95 11.49 -15.92
C GLY A 125 34.12 10.41 -15.26
N VAL A 126 33.28 10.83 -14.31
CA VAL A 126 32.33 9.96 -13.58
C VAL A 126 31.00 10.70 -13.38
N ALA A 127 29.90 9.94 -13.43
CA ALA A 127 28.57 10.45 -13.13
C ALA A 127 28.36 10.55 -11.61
N GLY A 128 27.73 11.63 -11.15
CA GLY A 128 27.37 11.81 -9.74
C GLY A 128 25.95 11.33 -9.44
N GLN A 129 25.74 10.85 -8.22
CA GLN A 129 24.40 10.55 -7.71
C GLN A 129 23.77 11.83 -7.16
N VAL A 130 22.64 12.25 -7.72
CA VAL A 130 21.88 13.40 -7.23
C VAL A 130 20.77 12.94 -6.30
N VAL A 131 20.64 13.59 -5.15
CA VAL A 131 19.57 13.39 -4.17
C VAL A 131 18.81 14.71 -4.01
N ASP A 132 17.49 14.67 -4.16
CA ASP A 132 16.59 15.78 -3.92
C ASP A 132 16.18 15.81 -2.44
N HIS A 133 16.34 16.96 -1.78
CA HIS A 133 15.93 17.15 -0.38
C HIS A 133 14.50 17.70 -0.25
N LEU A 134 13.75 17.77 -1.36
CA LEU A 134 12.35 18.20 -1.50
C LEU A 134 12.07 19.64 -1.07
N ASN A 135 13.10 20.41 -0.79
CA ASN A 135 13.02 21.78 -0.28
C ASN A 135 13.70 22.80 -1.20
N GLY A 136 13.93 22.44 -2.48
CA GLY A 136 14.65 23.25 -3.45
C GLY A 136 16.18 23.14 -3.38
N SER A 137 16.71 22.30 -2.48
CA SER A 137 18.13 21.95 -2.43
C SER A 137 18.37 20.48 -2.75
N TYR A 138 19.55 20.18 -3.28
CA TYR A 138 19.97 18.86 -3.74
C TYR A 138 21.40 18.58 -3.29
N SER A 139 21.77 17.30 -3.14
CA SER A 139 23.16 16.86 -2.98
C SER A 139 23.59 16.06 -4.19
N ALA A 140 24.78 16.33 -4.74
CA ALA A 140 25.44 15.49 -5.74
C ALA A 140 26.70 14.86 -5.13
N VAL A 141 26.79 13.54 -5.16
CA VAL A 141 27.90 12.77 -4.56
C VAL A 141 28.73 12.11 -5.66
N PHE A 142 30.05 12.28 -5.60
CA PHE A 142 31.01 11.71 -6.54
C PHE A 142 32.09 10.90 -5.83
N PRO A 143 32.40 9.68 -6.29
CA PRO A 143 33.64 9.03 -5.89
C PRO A 143 34.84 9.71 -6.55
N LEU A 144 35.92 9.96 -5.79
CA LEU A 144 37.18 10.48 -6.33
C LEU A 144 38.07 9.35 -6.81
N LEU A 145 38.29 9.27 -8.12
CA LEU A 145 38.82 8.08 -8.80
C LEU A 145 40.16 8.28 -9.51
N TRP A 146 40.67 9.51 -9.55
CA TRP A 146 41.96 9.83 -10.16
C TRP A 146 42.65 10.95 -9.41
N GLU A 147 43.98 10.97 -9.51
CA GLU A 147 44.83 12.03 -8.97
C GLU A 147 44.80 13.27 -9.88
N GLY A 148 44.96 14.44 -9.26
CA GLY A 148 45.01 15.73 -9.93
C GLY A 148 43.68 16.48 -9.90
N ALA A 149 43.52 17.45 -10.82
CA ALA A 149 42.35 18.32 -10.83
C ALA A 149 41.06 17.54 -11.18
N ALA A 150 39.96 17.88 -10.53
CA ALA A 150 38.64 17.37 -10.85
C ALA A 150 37.62 18.52 -10.80
N GLN A 151 36.82 18.67 -11.85
CA GLN A 151 35.84 19.75 -12.01
C GLN A 151 34.41 19.20 -11.97
N VAL A 152 33.58 19.81 -11.12
CA VAL A 152 32.16 19.48 -10.99
C VAL A 152 31.36 20.32 -11.99
N GLU A 153 30.50 19.66 -12.75
CA GLU A 153 29.54 20.31 -13.65
C GLU A 153 28.13 19.78 -13.37
N PRO A 154 27.32 20.52 -12.59
CA PRO A 154 25.90 20.24 -12.44
C PRO A 154 25.12 20.88 -13.60
N ILE A 155 24.17 20.11 -14.14
CA ILE A 155 23.35 20.46 -15.29
C ILE A 155 21.89 20.28 -14.91
N CYS A 156 21.06 21.29 -15.18
CA CYS A 156 19.61 21.23 -15.00
C CYS A 156 18.93 21.14 -16.38
N ASP A 157 17.87 20.32 -16.47
CA ASP A 157 16.94 20.36 -17.60
C ASP A 157 15.81 21.36 -17.28
N PHE A 158 15.57 22.34 -18.16
CA PHE A 158 14.55 23.39 -18.00
C PHE A 158 13.28 23.08 -18.80
N THR A 159 12.10 23.31 -18.21
CA THR A 159 10.79 23.17 -18.86
C THR A 159 10.01 24.49 -18.72
N ASP A 160 9.78 25.21 -19.83
CA ASP A 160 8.90 26.40 -19.84
C ASP A 160 7.44 25.96 -19.69
N PRO A 161 6.73 26.31 -18.61
CA PRO A 161 5.39 25.81 -18.38
C PRO A 161 4.30 26.67 -19.02
N ARG A 162 4.61 27.77 -19.73
CA ARG A 162 3.58 28.69 -20.26
C ARG A 162 3.37 28.63 -21.76
N THR A 163 4.38 28.25 -22.56
CA THR A 163 4.23 28.18 -24.03
C THR A 163 4.85 26.96 -24.69
N GLY A 164 5.87 26.35 -24.08
CA GLY A 164 6.53 25.21 -24.70
C GLY A 164 7.01 25.48 -26.12
N ASP A 165 7.78 26.58 -26.38
CA ASP A 165 8.77 26.80 -27.47
C ASP A 165 9.85 27.85 -27.13
N PRO A 166 11.19 27.59 -27.23
CA PRO A 166 12.20 28.61 -26.95
C PRO A 166 12.53 29.40 -28.22
N TRP A 167 12.36 30.72 -28.20
CA TRP A 167 13.02 31.56 -29.20
C TRP A 167 13.58 32.85 -28.61
N PHE A 168 14.84 33.11 -28.96
CA PHE A 168 15.45 34.42 -28.96
C PHE A 168 15.88 34.73 -30.40
N CYS A 169 15.40 35.85 -30.96
CA CYS A 169 15.98 36.45 -32.16
C CYS A 169 16.63 37.78 -31.79
N TYR A 170 17.84 38.02 -32.31
CA TYR A 170 18.59 39.26 -32.08
C TYR A 170 17.94 40.43 -32.83
N LYS A 171 17.85 41.57 -32.15
CA LYS A 171 17.53 42.89 -32.71
C LYS A 171 18.62 43.36 -33.69
N PRO A 172 18.31 43.72 -34.95
CA PRO A 172 19.13 44.64 -35.74
C PRO A 172 18.87 46.09 -35.31
N LYS A 173 19.87 46.96 -35.41
CA LYS A 173 19.92 48.24 -34.68
C LYS A 173 18.85 49.30 -35.05
N ASN A 174 18.14 49.26 -36.18
CA ASN A 174 17.34 50.41 -36.66
C ASN A 174 15.93 50.07 -37.24
N MET A 175 14.96 49.62 -36.43
CA MET A 175 13.53 49.66 -36.81
C MET A 175 12.63 49.67 -35.56
N SER A 176 11.51 50.40 -35.59
CA SER A 176 10.53 50.47 -34.48
C SER A 176 9.42 49.43 -34.62
N CYS A 177 8.83 49.06 -33.48
CA CYS A 177 7.96 47.89 -33.33
C CYS A 177 6.56 47.99 -33.99
N ASP A 178 6.17 49.15 -34.53
CA ASP A 178 4.79 49.40 -34.97
C ASP A 178 4.56 49.22 -36.49
N ALA A 179 5.58 48.88 -37.27
CA ALA A 179 5.49 48.80 -38.73
C ALA A 179 5.26 47.37 -39.28
N ARG A 180 3.97 47.04 -39.39
CA ARG A 180 3.31 46.02 -40.25
C ARG A 180 3.59 44.52 -39.99
N ILE A 181 2.57 43.66 -39.77
CA ILE A 181 1.28 43.33 -40.45
C ILE A 181 1.43 42.07 -41.34
N THR A 182 1.24 40.92 -40.69
CA THR A 182 0.81 39.56 -41.13
C THR A 182 1.40 38.81 -42.36
N HIS A 183 1.75 37.53 -42.06
CA HIS A 183 1.55 36.22 -42.74
C HIS A 183 1.92 35.99 -44.23
N SER A 184 2.64 34.89 -44.53
CA SER A 184 2.03 33.62 -44.99
C SER A 184 3.04 32.45 -45.13
N ARG A 185 2.47 31.25 -45.19
CA ARG A 185 3.02 29.97 -45.65
C ARG A 185 2.73 29.88 -47.15
N GLU A 186 3.76 29.96 -47.99
CA GLU A 186 3.84 29.48 -49.39
C GLU A 186 5.32 29.66 -49.82
N ASP A 187 6.00 28.81 -50.57
CA ASP A 187 5.77 27.44 -51.00
C ASP A 187 7.10 26.92 -51.61
N THR A 188 7.18 25.61 -51.83
CA THR A 188 8.09 24.89 -52.74
C THR A 188 9.51 24.49 -52.29
N ASN A 189 9.70 23.19 -52.48
CA ASN A 189 10.94 22.48 -52.83
C ASN A 189 12.01 22.16 -51.77
N LYS A 190 12.25 20.85 -51.72
CA LYS A 190 13.39 20.06 -51.24
C LYS A 190 14.64 20.87 -50.86
N THR A 191 15.27 20.42 -49.76
CA THR A 191 16.64 20.71 -49.29
C THR A 191 16.85 21.93 -48.38
N SER A 192 16.31 21.87 -47.17
CA SER A 192 17.04 22.34 -45.97
C SER A 192 16.31 21.90 -44.71
N ARG A 193 16.90 20.99 -43.93
CA ARG A 193 16.49 20.77 -42.54
C ARG A 193 16.56 22.12 -41.81
N PRO A 194 15.59 22.47 -40.94
CA PRO A 194 15.64 23.71 -40.19
C PRO A 194 16.97 23.78 -39.43
N ARG A 195 17.66 24.93 -39.53
CA ARG A 195 18.95 25.16 -38.88
C ARG A 195 18.86 24.81 -37.40
N ARG A 196 19.70 23.86 -36.97
CA ARG A 196 19.95 23.45 -35.59
C ARG A 196 20.32 24.66 -34.74
N ILE A 197 19.51 25.01 -33.73
CA ILE A 197 19.88 25.99 -32.69
C ILE A 197 19.42 25.50 -31.30
N SER A 198 20.42 25.42 -30.40
CA SER A 198 20.49 25.26 -28.92
C SER A 198 19.80 24.08 -28.20
N SER A 199 20.61 23.30 -27.47
CA SER A 199 20.23 22.31 -26.46
C SER A 199 19.67 22.94 -25.17
N PHE A 200 18.71 22.28 -24.51
CA PHE A 200 18.00 22.78 -23.31
C PHE A 200 18.72 22.51 -21.98
N LYS A 201 19.92 21.92 -22.03
CA LYS A 201 20.76 21.68 -20.86
C LYS A 201 21.47 22.96 -20.47
N VAL A 202 21.13 23.51 -19.31
CA VAL A 202 21.70 24.76 -18.81
C VAL A 202 22.59 24.45 -17.60
N ARG A 203 23.77 25.09 -17.58
CA ARG A 203 24.75 24.95 -16.49
C ARG A 203 24.33 25.76 -15.27
N ILE A 204 24.53 25.20 -14.09
CA ILE A 204 24.39 25.92 -12.81
C ILE A 204 25.76 26.50 -12.44
N PRO A 205 25.89 27.80 -12.11
CA PRO A 205 27.15 28.40 -11.71
C PRO A 205 27.61 27.96 -10.30
N ALA A 206 28.92 27.94 -10.08
CA ALA A 206 29.48 27.69 -8.75
C ALA A 206 29.45 28.97 -7.90
N SER A 207 29.11 28.84 -6.62
CA SER A 207 29.23 29.92 -5.62
C SER A 207 30.66 30.10 -5.08
N GLY A 208 31.55 29.16 -5.39
CA GLY A 208 32.95 29.10 -4.95
C GLY A 208 33.79 28.27 -5.93
N PRO A 209 34.86 27.59 -5.48
CA PRO A 209 35.66 26.73 -6.35
C PRO A 209 34.81 25.66 -7.02
N ALA A 210 34.85 25.61 -8.36
CA ALA A 210 34.11 24.62 -9.15
C ALA A 210 34.86 23.26 -9.28
N GLY A 211 36.00 23.12 -8.59
CA GLY A 211 36.81 21.92 -8.65
C GLY A 211 37.71 21.76 -7.42
N VAL A 212 38.28 20.57 -7.31
CA VAL A 212 39.19 20.16 -6.24
C VAL A 212 40.46 19.56 -6.82
N THR A 213 41.53 19.55 -6.03
CA THR A 213 42.75 18.77 -6.33
C THR A 213 42.72 17.50 -5.50
N VAL A 214 42.83 16.36 -6.17
CA VAL A 214 42.81 15.03 -5.56
C VAL A 214 44.23 14.50 -5.42
N LEU A 215 44.61 14.09 -4.22
CA LEU A 215 45.90 13.53 -3.86
C LEU A 215 45.90 12.00 -3.98
N PRO A 216 47.08 11.35 -4.03
CA PRO A 216 47.20 9.89 -4.06
C PRO A 216 46.43 9.20 -2.93
N LYS A 217 46.02 7.95 -3.14
CA LYS A 217 45.28 7.17 -2.14
C LYS A 217 46.09 7.00 -0.85
N MET A 218 45.47 7.17 0.33
CA MET A 218 46.14 6.88 1.62
C MET A 218 46.28 5.38 1.87
N GLU A 219 47.40 4.98 2.47
CA GLU A 219 47.70 3.59 2.79
C GLU A 219 46.66 3.02 3.77
N GLY A 220 45.99 1.93 3.40
CA GLY A 220 44.93 1.30 4.21
C GLY A 220 43.48 1.73 3.93
N GLN A 221 43.22 2.66 2.99
CA GLN A 221 41.83 3.03 2.63
C GLN A 221 41.09 1.91 1.86
N PRO A 222 39.85 1.58 2.24
CA PRO A 222 39.05 0.53 1.57
C PRO A 222 38.73 0.89 0.12
N GLU A 223 38.55 -0.12 -0.74
CA GLU A 223 38.10 0.08 -2.12
C GLU A 223 36.63 0.52 -2.18
N VAL A 224 36.34 1.51 -3.01
CA VAL A 224 34.98 1.96 -3.30
C VAL A 224 34.29 0.88 -4.14
N LYS A 225 33.45 0.05 -3.52
CA LYS A 225 32.65 -0.97 -4.21
C LYS A 225 31.26 -0.43 -4.55
N SER A 226 30.87 -0.53 -5.82
CA SER A 226 29.50 -0.21 -6.27
C SER A 226 28.56 -1.41 -6.05
N SER A 227 27.33 -1.17 -5.59
CA SER A 227 26.25 -2.18 -5.62
C SER A 227 25.23 -1.83 -6.71
N ILE A 228 24.69 -2.85 -7.39
CA ILE A 228 23.75 -2.72 -8.52
C ILE A 228 22.37 -2.17 -8.07
N VAL A 229 22.14 -2.03 -6.76
CA VAL A 229 20.80 -1.81 -6.17
C VAL A 229 20.49 -0.34 -5.91
N ASN A 230 21.49 0.56 -5.95
CA ASN A 230 21.30 2.00 -5.80
C ASN A 230 21.92 2.72 -7.01
N PHE A 231 21.35 3.84 -7.47
CA PHE A 231 21.85 4.67 -8.58
C PHE A 231 23.29 5.19 -8.32
N GLN A 232 24.28 4.31 -8.39
CA GLN A 232 25.71 4.59 -8.39
C GLN A 232 26.27 4.38 -9.79
N ALA A 233 27.31 5.13 -10.15
CA ALA A 233 28.00 4.94 -11.42
C ALA A 233 28.50 3.48 -11.53
N SER A 234 28.31 2.83 -12.69
CA SER A 234 28.84 1.49 -12.96
C SER A 234 30.33 1.51 -13.35
N GLY A 235 30.85 2.68 -13.69
CA GLY A 235 32.21 2.88 -14.13
C GLY A 235 32.55 4.35 -14.33
N TYR A 236 33.78 4.59 -14.79
CA TYR A 236 34.32 5.91 -15.04
C TYR A 236 35.29 5.88 -16.22
N TYR A 237 35.49 7.02 -16.87
CA TYR A 237 36.58 7.22 -17.79
C TYR A 237 37.84 7.64 -17.04
N TYR A 238 38.98 7.10 -17.43
CA TYR A 238 40.30 7.58 -17.03
C TYR A 238 41.29 7.37 -18.16
N LYS A 239 41.97 8.45 -18.59
CA LYS A 239 42.84 8.45 -19.77
C LYS A 239 42.11 8.02 -21.05
N GLY A 240 40.85 8.41 -21.19
CA GLY A 240 40.00 8.08 -22.35
C GLY A 240 39.49 6.63 -22.39
N LEU A 241 39.81 5.81 -21.38
CA LEU A 241 39.39 4.41 -21.31
C LEU A 241 38.31 4.22 -20.23
N TRP A 242 37.30 3.42 -20.54
CA TRP A 242 36.28 3.02 -19.57
C TRP A 242 36.84 2.00 -18.58
N ARG A 243 36.56 2.21 -17.29
CA ARG A 243 36.92 1.33 -16.17
C ARG A 243 35.69 1.03 -15.34
N ALA A 244 35.53 -0.23 -14.93
CA ALA A 244 34.44 -0.65 -14.06
C ALA A 244 34.77 -0.32 -12.59
N LEU A 245 33.75 0.04 -11.80
CA LEU A 245 33.90 0.33 -10.36
C LEU A 245 33.82 -0.91 -9.48
N ASP A 246 33.31 -2.02 -10.00
CA ASP A 246 33.21 -3.29 -9.29
C ASP A 246 34.53 -4.11 -9.31
N GLY A 247 35.60 -3.54 -9.83
CA GLY A 247 36.90 -4.21 -10.00
C GLY A 247 37.02 -5.04 -11.28
N THR A 248 35.98 -5.11 -12.12
CA THR A 248 36.04 -5.86 -13.38
C THR A 248 37.09 -5.28 -14.33
N LYS A 249 38.03 -6.13 -14.76
CA LYS A 249 39.04 -5.74 -15.75
C LYS A 249 38.41 -5.62 -17.13
N VAL A 250 38.28 -4.39 -17.62
CA VAL A 250 37.79 -4.10 -18.98
C VAL A 250 38.91 -4.38 -19.99
N HIS A 251 38.76 -5.44 -20.79
CA HIS A 251 39.71 -5.77 -21.85
C HIS A 251 39.57 -4.81 -23.03
N GLN A 252 40.70 -4.31 -23.54
CA GLN A 252 40.75 -3.46 -24.72
C GLN A 252 41.06 -4.32 -25.96
N PHE A 253 40.10 -4.40 -26.88
CA PHE A 253 40.29 -5.07 -28.16
C PHE A 253 40.79 -4.05 -29.18
N THR A 254 42.06 -4.13 -29.54
CA THR A 254 42.67 -3.23 -30.55
C THR A 254 42.75 -3.95 -31.89
N GLY A 255 42.08 -3.38 -32.91
CA GLY A 255 42.06 -3.91 -34.28
C GLY A 255 41.09 -5.08 -34.52
N ALA A 256 40.83 -5.37 -35.80
CA ALA A 256 39.85 -6.35 -36.24
C ALA A 256 40.17 -7.78 -35.77
N SER A 257 41.44 -8.20 -35.84
CA SER A 257 41.87 -9.57 -35.49
C SER A 257 41.53 -9.96 -34.04
N ALA A 258 41.71 -9.05 -33.08
CA ALA A 258 41.37 -9.30 -31.68
C ALA A 258 39.86 -9.48 -31.47
N ILE A 259 39.04 -8.70 -32.19
CA ILE A 259 37.58 -8.81 -32.15
C ILE A 259 37.13 -10.12 -32.82
N THR A 260 37.68 -10.45 -33.99
CA THR A 260 37.42 -11.73 -34.69
C THR A 260 37.75 -12.92 -33.81
N GLN A 261 38.91 -12.92 -33.13
CA GLN A 261 39.30 -14.01 -32.25
C GLN A 261 38.34 -14.17 -31.05
N CYS A 262 37.82 -13.06 -30.51
CA CYS A 262 36.83 -13.09 -29.43
C CYS A 262 35.48 -13.66 -29.88
N LEU A 263 35.04 -13.28 -31.09
CA LEU A 263 33.76 -13.68 -31.65
C LEU A 263 33.79 -15.02 -32.40
N LYS A 264 34.97 -15.60 -32.63
CA LYS A 264 35.15 -16.84 -33.38
C LYS A 264 34.22 -17.95 -32.88
N GLY A 265 33.45 -18.51 -33.80
CA GLY A 265 32.46 -19.56 -33.52
C GLY A 265 31.19 -19.10 -32.80
N LYS A 266 30.95 -17.79 -32.64
CA LYS A 266 29.78 -17.24 -31.95
C LYS A 266 28.70 -16.75 -32.90
N VAL A 267 27.46 -16.82 -32.42
CA VAL A 267 26.30 -16.19 -33.04
C VAL A 267 25.80 -15.08 -32.12
N VAL A 268 25.76 -13.86 -32.66
CA VAL A 268 25.36 -12.65 -31.93
C VAL A 268 24.01 -12.17 -32.45
N HIS A 269 23.00 -12.20 -31.58
CA HIS A 269 21.66 -11.70 -31.86
C HIS A 269 21.46 -10.33 -31.21
N LEU A 270 21.18 -9.31 -32.02
CA LEU A 270 20.97 -7.94 -31.59
C LEU A 270 19.49 -7.55 -31.75
N TYR A 271 18.78 -7.33 -30.64
CA TYR A 271 17.35 -6.98 -30.64
C TYR A 271 17.11 -5.60 -30.05
N GLY A 272 16.53 -4.66 -30.78
CA GLY A 272 16.25 -3.36 -30.17
C GLY A 272 15.93 -2.23 -31.11
N ASP A 273 16.25 -1.02 -30.69
CA ASP A 273 16.02 0.20 -31.47
C ASP A 273 17.27 0.63 -32.25
N SER A 274 17.25 1.86 -32.78
CA SER A 274 18.38 2.44 -33.51
C SER A 274 19.71 2.44 -32.75
N THR A 275 19.70 2.43 -31.41
CA THR A 275 20.92 2.37 -30.60
C THR A 275 21.57 0.99 -30.67
N ILE A 276 20.79 -0.09 -30.67
CA ILE A 276 21.31 -1.45 -30.84
C ILE A 276 21.75 -1.67 -32.30
N ARG A 277 21.02 -1.11 -33.28
CA ARG A 277 21.44 -1.12 -34.69
C ARG A 277 22.84 -0.52 -34.88
N GLN A 278 23.19 0.51 -34.13
CA GLN A 278 24.53 1.11 -34.15
C GLN A 278 25.64 0.10 -33.79
N TRP A 279 25.38 -0.88 -32.92
CA TRP A 279 26.35 -1.93 -32.60
C TRP A 279 26.52 -2.94 -33.74
N PHE A 280 25.43 -3.25 -34.46
CA PHE A 280 25.51 -4.04 -35.69
C PHE A 280 26.38 -3.32 -36.73
N GLU A 281 26.08 -2.04 -36.99
CA GLU A 281 26.81 -1.21 -37.95
C GLU A 281 28.30 -1.09 -37.58
N PHE A 282 28.62 -0.96 -36.29
CA PHE A 282 30.00 -0.96 -35.79
C PHE A 282 30.71 -2.29 -36.08
N LEU A 283 30.10 -3.44 -35.74
CA LEU A 283 30.72 -4.75 -35.99
C LEU A 283 30.94 -5.01 -37.48
N ASN A 284 29.95 -4.66 -38.31
CA ASN A 284 30.03 -4.78 -39.77
C ASN A 284 31.13 -3.89 -40.37
N ALA A 285 31.39 -2.71 -39.78
CA ALA A 285 32.47 -1.83 -40.21
C ALA A 285 33.85 -2.23 -39.64
N ALA A 286 33.89 -2.77 -38.41
CA ALA A 286 35.12 -3.12 -37.71
C ALA A 286 35.72 -4.46 -38.16
N LEU A 287 34.91 -5.37 -38.71
CA LEU A 287 35.32 -6.70 -39.15
C LEU A 287 35.25 -6.80 -40.68
N PRO A 288 36.39 -6.77 -41.40
CA PRO A 288 36.39 -6.75 -42.87
C PRO A 288 35.82 -8.02 -43.51
N ASP A 289 35.91 -9.16 -42.82
CA ASP A 289 35.46 -10.47 -43.30
C ASP A 289 33.99 -10.77 -42.97
N LEU A 290 33.36 -9.95 -42.14
CA LEU A 290 31.93 -10.04 -41.84
C LEU A 290 31.13 -9.42 -43.00
N LYS A 291 30.45 -10.24 -43.80
CA LYS A 291 29.71 -9.79 -44.98
C LYS A 291 28.20 -9.75 -44.72
N GLU A 292 27.61 -8.57 -44.89
CA GLU A 292 26.16 -8.36 -44.78
C GLU A 292 25.39 -8.91 -45.99
N PHE A 293 24.28 -9.61 -45.74
CA PHE A 293 23.37 -10.10 -46.77
C PHE A 293 22.25 -9.09 -47.02
N ASN A 294 21.89 -8.91 -48.29
CA ASN A 294 20.71 -8.14 -48.66
C ASN A 294 19.45 -8.99 -48.46
N LEU A 295 18.69 -8.69 -47.41
CA LEU A 295 17.42 -9.36 -47.09
C LEU A 295 16.18 -8.62 -47.64
N GLY A 296 16.37 -7.56 -48.45
CA GLY A 296 15.25 -6.75 -48.97
C GLY A 296 14.66 -5.75 -47.96
N SER A 297 15.22 -5.68 -46.76
CA SER A 297 14.69 -4.90 -45.64
C SER A 297 15.10 -3.42 -45.68
N SER A 298 14.26 -2.55 -45.09
CA SER A 298 14.63 -1.14 -44.89
C SER A 298 15.84 -1.00 -43.97
N ARG A 299 16.81 -0.15 -44.35
CA ARG A 299 17.98 0.20 -43.53
C ARG A 299 17.64 0.74 -42.14
N GLN A 300 16.42 1.23 -41.93
CA GLN A 300 15.97 1.75 -40.63
C GLN A 300 15.50 0.63 -39.68
N ASN A 301 14.92 -0.45 -40.21
CA ASN A 301 14.09 -1.38 -39.43
C ASN A 301 14.66 -2.80 -39.36
N GLY A 302 15.59 -3.16 -40.25
CA GLY A 302 16.01 -4.56 -40.39
C GLY A 302 14.88 -5.44 -40.93
N PRO A 303 15.03 -6.78 -40.89
CA PRO A 303 16.14 -7.53 -40.31
C PRO A 303 17.46 -7.38 -41.09
N PHE A 304 18.60 -7.47 -40.39
CA PHE A 304 19.94 -7.57 -40.99
C PHE A 304 20.63 -8.85 -40.53
N MET A 305 21.50 -9.38 -41.39
CA MET A 305 22.33 -10.53 -41.12
C MET A 305 23.70 -10.32 -41.78
N ALA A 306 24.77 -10.60 -41.05
CA ALA A 306 26.12 -10.63 -41.58
C ALA A 306 26.86 -11.88 -41.11
N LEU A 307 27.67 -12.47 -41.99
CA LEU A 307 28.38 -13.73 -41.75
C LEU A 307 29.86 -13.59 -42.14
N ASP A 308 30.72 -14.07 -41.25
CA ASP A 308 32.10 -14.44 -41.54
C ASP A 308 32.15 -15.97 -41.52
N TYR A 309 32.25 -16.56 -42.71
CA TYR A 309 32.17 -18.01 -42.89
C TYR A 309 33.39 -18.72 -42.31
N GLU A 310 34.59 -18.18 -42.53
CA GLU A 310 35.86 -18.77 -42.10
C GLU A 310 35.97 -18.84 -40.58
N ASN A 311 35.58 -17.76 -39.89
CA ASN A 311 35.62 -17.70 -38.44
C ASN A 311 34.33 -18.16 -37.77
N LYS A 312 33.32 -18.56 -38.56
CA LYS A 312 32.00 -19.01 -38.09
C LYS A 312 31.33 -17.99 -37.18
N ILE A 313 31.36 -16.72 -37.58
CA ILE A 313 30.75 -15.61 -36.84
C ILE A 313 29.49 -15.19 -37.57
N MET A 314 28.35 -15.19 -36.88
CA MET A 314 27.11 -14.66 -37.41
C MET A 314 26.61 -13.53 -36.52
N VAL A 315 26.28 -12.39 -37.11
CA VAL A 315 25.67 -11.25 -36.40
C VAL A 315 24.34 -10.94 -37.05
N THR A 316 23.28 -10.83 -36.24
CA THR A 316 21.93 -10.50 -36.72
C THR A 316 21.40 -9.28 -35.97
N PHE A 317 20.61 -8.46 -36.66
CA PHE A 317 19.86 -7.37 -36.04
C PHE A 317 18.39 -7.46 -36.39
N ARG A 318 17.53 -7.27 -35.39
CA ARG A 318 16.08 -7.08 -35.59
C ARG A 318 15.57 -5.94 -34.72
N CYS A 319 14.64 -5.18 -35.30
CA CYS A 319 13.92 -4.17 -34.54
C CYS A 319 13.01 -4.82 -33.49
N HIS A 320 12.83 -4.16 -32.35
CA HIS A 320 11.80 -4.56 -31.40
C HIS A 320 10.38 -4.38 -31.98
N GLY A 321 9.38 -5.09 -31.45
CA GLY A 321 7.98 -4.93 -31.88
C GLY A 321 7.36 -3.57 -31.46
N PRO A 322 6.15 -3.22 -31.92
CA PRO A 322 5.48 -1.96 -31.67
C PRO A 322 5.44 -1.53 -30.20
N PRO A 323 5.56 -0.21 -29.90
CA PRO A 323 5.46 0.92 -30.84
C PRO A 323 6.79 1.27 -31.55
N LEU A 324 6.70 1.73 -32.81
CA LEU A 324 7.84 2.11 -33.66
C LEU A 324 7.69 3.54 -34.17
N ARG A 325 8.79 4.27 -34.34
CA ARG A 325 8.80 5.70 -34.74
C ARG A 325 9.13 5.93 -36.22
N PHE A 326 9.03 4.90 -37.06
CA PHE A 326 9.40 4.93 -38.48
C PHE A 326 8.40 4.16 -39.34
N GLY A 327 8.47 4.40 -40.66
CA GLY A 327 7.45 3.98 -41.65
C GLY A 327 7.34 2.47 -41.90
N ASN A 328 6.27 2.10 -42.62
CA ASN A 328 5.80 0.78 -43.05
C ASN A 328 6.76 -0.40 -42.83
N VAL A 329 6.52 -1.18 -41.77
CA VAL A 329 7.09 -2.54 -41.58
C VAL A 329 6.01 -3.55 -41.97
N PRO A 330 6.32 -4.55 -42.81
CA PRO A 330 5.38 -5.64 -43.10
C PRO A 330 4.94 -6.33 -41.80
N ILE A 331 3.64 -6.62 -41.66
CA ILE A 331 3.09 -7.21 -40.41
C ILE A 331 3.77 -8.54 -40.07
N GLU A 332 4.17 -9.32 -41.09
CA GLU A 332 4.89 -10.58 -40.94
C GLU A 332 6.31 -10.44 -40.35
N GLU A 333 6.92 -9.26 -40.47
CA GLU A 333 8.25 -8.94 -39.91
C GLU A 333 8.17 -8.36 -38.50
N ILE A 334 6.97 -8.05 -37.99
CA ILE A 334 6.78 -7.53 -36.63
C ILE A 334 6.91 -8.68 -35.62
N ARG A 335 8.08 -8.74 -34.96
CA ARG A 335 8.36 -9.72 -33.91
C ARG A 335 8.69 -9.03 -32.59
N TYR A 336 8.12 -9.53 -31.48
CA TYR A 336 8.49 -9.07 -30.15
C TYR A 336 9.76 -9.79 -29.68
N ILE A 337 10.64 -9.08 -28.97
CA ILE A 337 11.89 -9.64 -28.44
C ILE A 337 11.61 -10.90 -27.61
N ALA A 338 10.56 -10.90 -26.78
CA ALA A 338 10.19 -12.08 -25.99
C ALA A 338 9.93 -13.32 -26.86
N ASN A 339 9.28 -13.16 -28.02
CA ASN A 339 9.00 -14.26 -28.93
C ASN A 339 10.28 -14.76 -29.61
N GLU A 340 11.14 -13.84 -30.08
CA GLU A 340 12.45 -14.18 -30.65
C GLU A 340 13.32 -14.92 -29.63
N LEU A 341 13.25 -14.51 -28.36
CA LEU A 341 13.90 -15.19 -27.27
C LEU A 341 13.31 -16.56 -27.02
N ASP A 342 11.99 -16.75 -27.01
CA ASP A 342 11.36 -18.06 -26.79
C ASP A 342 11.70 -19.07 -27.89
N ASP A 343 11.80 -18.63 -29.15
CA ASP A 343 12.14 -19.48 -30.30
C ASP A 343 13.64 -19.81 -30.39
N LEU A 344 14.50 -19.13 -29.60
CA LEU A 344 15.95 -19.29 -29.67
C LEU A 344 16.43 -20.55 -28.94
N ILE A 345 17.21 -21.40 -29.62
CA ILE A 345 17.75 -22.64 -28.99
C ILE A 345 18.70 -22.31 -27.82
N GLY A 346 19.52 -21.26 -27.96
CA GLY A 346 20.55 -20.89 -26.98
C GLY A 346 21.79 -21.78 -27.02
N GLY A 347 22.77 -21.50 -26.16
CA GLY A 347 23.98 -22.32 -26.01
C GLY A 347 25.26 -21.51 -25.74
N PRO A 348 26.40 -22.20 -25.52
CA PRO A 348 27.67 -21.57 -25.12
C PRO A 348 28.27 -20.62 -26.18
N ASN A 349 27.83 -20.75 -27.42
CA ASN A 349 28.27 -19.91 -28.55
C ASN A 349 27.25 -18.82 -28.90
N ILE A 350 26.13 -18.73 -28.18
CA ILE A 350 25.07 -17.77 -28.45
C ILE A 350 25.22 -16.57 -27.53
N VAL A 351 25.24 -15.38 -28.14
CA VAL A 351 25.24 -14.09 -27.44
C VAL A 351 23.98 -13.34 -27.85
N VAL A 352 23.18 -12.92 -26.88
CA VAL A 352 22.00 -12.10 -27.13
C VAL A 352 22.20 -10.73 -26.49
N VAL A 353 22.08 -9.69 -27.29
CA VAL A 353 22.11 -8.30 -26.83
C VAL A 353 20.76 -7.67 -27.11
N PHE A 354 20.13 -7.08 -26.09
CA PHE A 354 18.90 -6.32 -26.31
C PHE A 354 18.84 -5.00 -25.56
N GLY A 355 18.06 -4.08 -26.12
CA GLY A 355 17.77 -2.78 -25.53
C GLY A 355 16.55 -2.14 -26.19
N ILE A 356 15.61 -1.70 -25.37
CA ILE A 356 14.40 -0.98 -25.80
C ILE A 356 14.32 0.29 -24.97
N TRP A 357 14.28 1.47 -25.58
CA TRP A 357 14.05 2.71 -24.84
C TRP A 357 13.53 3.82 -25.74
N SER A 358 14.22 4.11 -26.83
CA SER A 358 14.02 5.34 -27.60
C SER A 358 12.64 5.45 -28.26
N HIS A 359 11.95 4.34 -28.52
CA HIS A 359 10.59 4.35 -29.05
C HIS A 359 9.51 4.32 -27.97
N LEU A 360 9.84 3.85 -26.77
CA LEU A 360 8.91 3.67 -25.66
C LEU A 360 8.80 4.90 -24.75
N GLY A 361 9.77 5.82 -24.77
CA GLY A 361 9.72 7.05 -23.96
C GLY A 361 8.61 8.06 -24.32
N THR A 362 7.77 7.79 -25.33
CA THR A 362 6.55 8.56 -25.65
C THR A 362 5.29 7.93 -25.04
N PHE A 363 5.43 6.78 -24.40
CA PHE A 363 4.31 5.99 -23.87
C PHE A 363 4.37 5.99 -22.35
N PRO A 364 3.23 5.84 -21.66
CA PRO A 364 3.21 5.69 -20.22
C PRO A 364 4.18 4.61 -19.75
N LEU A 365 4.86 4.85 -18.62
CA LEU A 365 5.91 3.98 -18.07
C LEU A 365 5.43 2.52 -17.88
N GLU A 366 4.14 2.32 -17.63
CA GLU A 366 3.42 1.04 -17.57
C GLU A 366 3.61 0.19 -18.84
N VAL A 367 3.62 0.84 -20.01
CA VAL A 367 3.84 0.15 -21.29
C VAL A 367 5.27 -0.36 -21.37
N TYR A 368 6.23 0.44 -20.91
CA TYR A 368 7.63 0.04 -20.85
C TYR A 368 7.86 -1.14 -19.90
N ILE A 369 7.29 -1.07 -18.69
CA ILE A 369 7.41 -2.12 -17.66
C ILE A 369 6.84 -3.46 -18.15
N ARG A 370 5.61 -3.46 -18.69
CA ARG A 370 5.00 -4.70 -19.21
C ARG A 370 5.79 -5.33 -20.36
N ARG A 371 6.44 -4.52 -21.19
CA ARG A 371 7.33 -5.04 -22.25
C ARG A 371 8.58 -5.70 -21.65
N LEU A 372 9.20 -5.07 -20.65
CA LEU A 372 10.35 -5.64 -19.96
C LEU A 372 10.03 -6.92 -19.20
N GLN A 373 8.89 -7.00 -18.51
CA GLN A 373 8.47 -8.21 -17.78
C GLN A 373 8.36 -9.43 -18.72
N ARG A 374 7.74 -9.26 -19.89
CA ARG A 374 7.67 -10.33 -20.89
C ARG A 374 9.04 -10.76 -21.40
N ILE A 375 9.94 -9.80 -21.62
CA ILE A 375 11.33 -10.09 -22.04
C ILE A 375 12.07 -10.82 -20.92
N ARG A 376 11.95 -10.37 -19.66
CA ARG A 376 12.53 -11.03 -18.48
C ARG A 376 12.08 -12.48 -18.39
N ASN A 377 10.78 -12.74 -18.52
CA ASN A 377 10.24 -14.09 -18.46
C ASN A 377 10.78 -14.98 -19.59
N ALA A 378 10.94 -14.44 -20.80
CA ALA A 378 11.56 -15.15 -21.93
C ALA A 378 13.07 -15.40 -21.72
N VAL A 379 13.81 -14.44 -21.13
CA VAL A 379 15.22 -14.62 -20.74
C VAL A 379 15.36 -15.74 -19.71
N VAL A 380 14.50 -15.76 -18.69
CA VAL A 380 14.50 -16.84 -17.67
C VAL A 380 14.29 -18.19 -18.34
N ARG A 381 13.29 -18.32 -19.23
CA ARG A 381 13.06 -19.56 -19.98
C ARG A 381 14.23 -19.95 -20.89
N LEU A 382 14.94 -18.98 -21.47
CA LEU A 382 16.13 -19.23 -22.30
C LEU A 382 17.31 -19.71 -21.47
N LEU A 383 17.56 -19.10 -20.32
CA LEU A 383 18.64 -19.50 -19.44
C LEU A 383 18.36 -20.84 -18.73
N ASP A 384 17.10 -21.14 -18.45
CA ASP A 384 16.70 -22.45 -17.92
C ASP A 384 17.01 -23.58 -18.90
N ARG A 385 16.67 -23.42 -20.19
CA ARG A 385 16.98 -24.42 -21.22
C ARG A 385 18.43 -24.41 -21.69
N ALA A 386 19.10 -23.26 -21.67
CA ALA A 386 20.44 -23.06 -22.21
C ALA A 386 21.27 -22.12 -21.33
N PRO A 387 21.72 -22.58 -20.14
CA PRO A 387 22.33 -21.73 -19.12
C PRO A 387 23.69 -21.12 -19.52
N LYS A 388 24.32 -21.65 -20.57
CA LYS A 388 25.58 -21.11 -21.11
C LYS A 388 25.38 -19.98 -22.13
N THR A 389 24.14 -19.59 -22.42
CA THR A 389 23.83 -18.45 -23.31
C THR A 389 24.24 -17.14 -22.63
N VAL A 390 24.93 -16.26 -23.35
CA VAL A 390 25.33 -14.94 -22.83
C VAL A 390 24.23 -13.93 -23.13
N ILE A 391 23.70 -13.27 -22.09
CA ILE A 391 22.69 -12.22 -22.21
C ILE A 391 23.30 -10.87 -21.81
N ILE A 392 23.19 -9.88 -22.69
CA ILE A 392 23.67 -8.52 -22.48
C ILE A 392 22.50 -7.55 -22.61
N ILE A 393 22.25 -6.77 -21.57
CA ILE A 393 21.19 -5.75 -21.54
C ILE A 393 21.83 -4.39 -21.71
N ARG A 394 21.41 -3.64 -22.72
CA ARG A 394 21.87 -2.26 -22.95
C ARG A 394 20.91 -1.26 -22.33
N THR A 395 21.43 -0.38 -21.49
CA THR A 395 20.68 0.73 -20.86
C THR A 395 20.53 1.94 -21.78
N ALA A 396 19.68 2.89 -21.37
CA ALA A 396 19.39 4.11 -22.12
C ALA A 396 20.57 5.10 -22.18
N ASN A 397 20.65 5.89 -23.26
CA ASN A 397 21.60 6.99 -23.38
C ASN A 397 20.95 8.32 -22.94
N PRO A 398 21.62 9.20 -22.17
CA PRO A 398 21.12 10.54 -21.93
C PRO A 398 21.12 11.35 -23.24
N LYS A 399 19.97 11.92 -23.60
CA LYS A 399 19.79 12.70 -24.84
C LYS A 399 19.85 14.20 -24.56
N ALA A 400 20.27 15.00 -25.54
CA ALA A 400 19.97 16.43 -25.58
C ALA A 400 18.55 16.58 -26.13
N LEU A 401 17.61 17.01 -25.29
CA LEU A 401 16.21 17.13 -25.69
C LEU A 401 16.04 18.39 -26.52
N TRP A 402 15.32 18.28 -27.65
CA TRP A 402 14.73 19.41 -28.36
C TRP A 402 13.30 19.54 -27.88
N LEU A 403 12.68 20.70 -27.90
CA LEU A 403 11.37 20.80 -27.28
C LEU A 403 10.25 19.99 -27.90
N TYR A 404 10.18 19.91 -29.24
CA TYR A 404 9.25 18.98 -29.87
C TYR A 404 9.42 17.56 -29.30
N GLU A 405 10.67 17.18 -29.01
CA GLU A 405 11.00 15.92 -28.36
C GLU A 405 10.75 15.93 -26.86
N THR A 406 10.86 17.05 -26.14
CA THR A 406 10.49 17.17 -24.72
C THR A 406 8.99 16.99 -24.56
N ILE A 407 8.17 17.66 -25.37
CA ILE A 407 6.70 17.57 -25.35
C ILE A 407 6.23 16.16 -25.71
N THR A 408 6.91 15.49 -26.65
CA THR A 408 6.52 14.14 -27.08
C THR A 408 7.12 13.02 -26.22
N ASN A 409 8.30 13.19 -25.62
CA ASN A 409 9.01 12.14 -24.85
C ASN A 409 9.01 12.33 -23.32
N SER A 410 8.27 13.29 -22.77
CA SER A 410 8.17 13.45 -21.32
C SER A 410 6.93 12.75 -20.77
N ASP A 411 7.13 11.84 -19.82
CA ASP A 411 6.05 11.18 -19.06
C ASP A 411 5.11 12.18 -18.36
N TRP A 412 5.60 13.40 -18.10
CA TRP A 412 4.89 14.49 -17.44
C TRP A 412 3.58 14.91 -18.14
N PHE A 413 3.52 14.88 -19.47
CA PHE A 413 2.29 15.25 -20.21
C PHE A 413 1.28 14.10 -20.33
N SER A 414 1.70 12.84 -20.12
CA SER A 414 0.77 11.71 -20.04
C SER A 414 0.06 11.62 -18.69
N VAL A 415 0.69 12.06 -17.59
CA VAL A 415 0.09 11.98 -16.24
C VAL A 415 -1.08 12.96 -16.06
N ARG A 416 -1.00 14.18 -16.61
CA ARG A 416 -2.11 15.17 -16.51
C ARG A 416 -3.31 14.93 -17.43
N ARG A 417 -3.26 13.96 -18.34
CA ARG A 417 -4.47 13.52 -19.09
C ARG A 417 -5.26 12.41 -18.40
N SER A 418 -4.82 11.92 -17.24
CA SER A 418 -5.54 10.88 -16.50
C SER A 418 -6.80 11.37 -15.77
N GLY A 419 -7.05 12.69 -15.75
CA GLY A 419 -8.29 13.29 -15.22
C GLY A 419 -9.45 13.33 -16.22
N HIS A 420 -9.26 12.94 -17.48
CA HIS A 420 -10.36 12.72 -18.42
C HIS A 420 -10.25 11.30 -18.96
N SER A 421 -11.39 10.62 -19.02
CA SER A 421 -11.48 9.22 -19.43
C SER A 421 -10.57 8.93 -20.62
N VAL A 422 -9.71 7.92 -20.49
CA VAL A 422 -9.18 7.22 -21.65
C VAL A 422 -10.38 6.50 -22.28
N ARG A 423 -11.15 7.26 -23.06
CA ARG A 423 -11.99 6.75 -24.12
C ARG A 423 -10.99 6.22 -25.13
N LEU A 424 -10.48 5.00 -24.91
CA LEU A 424 -9.89 4.18 -25.96
C LEU A 424 -10.86 4.30 -27.13
N GLU A 425 -10.40 4.87 -28.23
CA GLU A 425 -11.20 5.06 -29.43
C GLU A 425 -11.83 3.73 -29.83
N LEU A 426 -13.09 3.54 -29.41
CA LEU A 426 -13.97 2.49 -29.88
C LEU A 426 -14.00 2.50 -31.42
N ASP A 427 -13.73 3.63 -32.07
CA ASP A 427 -13.74 3.81 -33.51
C ASP A 427 -12.74 2.92 -34.28
N ASN A 428 -11.61 2.55 -33.68
CA ASN A 428 -10.63 1.67 -34.33
C ASN A 428 -10.92 0.18 -34.11
N ILE A 429 -11.55 -0.20 -32.99
CA ILE A 429 -12.08 -1.56 -32.77
C ILE A 429 -13.37 -1.77 -33.58
N MET A 430 -14.19 -0.73 -33.74
CA MET A 430 -15.41 -0.71 -34.56
C MET A 430 -15.12 -0.97 -36.05
N LYS A 431 -13.95 -0.58 -36.55
CA LYS A 431 -13.53 -0.84 -37.93
C LYS A 431 -13.06 -2.29 -38.18
N ILE A 432 -12.59 -3.00 -37.16
CA ILE A 432 -12.08 -4.38 -37.31
C ILE A 432 -13.23 -5.42 -37.31
N PHE A 433 -14.39 -5.11 -36.73
CA PHE A 433 -15.52 -6.05 -36.61
C PHE A 433 -16.71 -5.78 -37.54
N SER A 434 -16.56 -4.94 -38.57
CA SER A 434 -17.63 -4.68 -39.54
C SER A 434 -17.78 -5.75 -40.64
N PHE A 435 -17.13 -6.91 -40.52
CA PHE A 435 -17.30 -8.00 -41.47
C PHE A 435 -18.43 -8.95 -41.04
N LYS A 436 -19.54 -8.85 -41.78
CA LYS A 436 -20.73 -9.73 -41.81
C LYS A 436 -21.75 -9.57 -40.68
N GLY A 437 -22.54 -8.50 -40.80
CA GLY A 437 -24.00 -8.64 -40.87
C GLY A 437 -24.81 -9.00 -39.63
N ASN A 438 -24.24 -9.10 -38.43
CA ASN A 438 -25.02 -9.42 -37.23
C ASN A 438 -24.77 -8.43 -36.08
N LYS A 439 -25.46 -7.28 -36.13
CA LYS A 439 -25.33 -6.15 -35.20
C LYS A 439 -25.49 -6.55 -33.72
N CYS A 440 -26.25 -7.60 -33.41
CA CYS A 440 -26.39 -8.10 -32.03
C CYS A 440 -25.10 -8.72 -31.47
N PHE A 441 -24.31 -9.40 -32.31
CA PHE A 441 -23.08 -10.07 -31.87
C PHE A 441 -21.98 -9.06 -31.50
N THR A 442 -21.88 -7.98 -32.27
CA THR A 442 -20.89 -6.91 -32.05
C THR A 442 -21.21 -6.09 -30.80
N ILE A 443 -22.48 -5.76 -30.57
CA ILE A 443 -22.93 -5.03 -29.36
C ILE A 443 -22.72 -5.89 -28.10
N PHE A 444 -23.03 -7.20 -28.18
CA PHE A 444 -22.83 -8.13 -27.07
C PHE A 444 -21.35 -8.29 -26.70
N LEU A 445 -20.45 -8.37 -27.70
CA LEU A 445 -19.00 -8.47 -27.49
C LEU A 445 -18.40 -7.19 -26.88
N LEU A 446 -18.88 -6.01 -27.29
CA LEU A 446 -18.45 -4.72 -26.74
C LEU A 446 -18.88 -4.53 -25.28
N LEU A 447 -20.11 -4.95 -24.93
CA LEU A 447 -20.59 -4.94 -23.55
C LEU A 447 -19.81 -5.94 -22.69
N LEU A 448 -19.46 -7.11 -23.23
CA LEU A 448 -18.61 -8.10 -22.55
C LEU A 448 -17.21 -7.52 -22.24
N VAL A 449 -16.53 -6.94 -23.23
CA VAL A 449 -15.16 -6.42 -23.05
C VAL A 449 -15.13 -5.24 -22.08
N ALA A 450 -16.12 -4.34 -22.14
CA ALA A 450 -16.25 -3.24 -21.18
C ALA A 450 -16.56 -3.73 -19.76
N PHE A 451 -17.43 -4.74 -19.64
CA PHE A 451 -17.76 -5.38 -18.36
C PHE A 451 -16.54 -6.11 -17.76
N PHE A 452 -15.76 -6.81 -18.58
CA PHE A 452 -14.54 -7.50 -18.14
C PHE A 452 -13.41 -6.54 -17.78
N TYR A 453 -13.22 -5.44 -18.53
CA TYR A 453 -12.22 -4.41 -18.18
C TYR A 453 -12.57 -3.71 -16.86
N ALA A 454 -13.87 -3.45 -16.61
CA ALA A 454 -14.34 -2.89 -15.36
C ALA A 454 -14.12 -3.84 -14.17
N LEU A 455 -14.44 -5.14 -14.32
CA LEU A 455 -14.25 -6.17 -13.29
C LEU A 455 -12.76 -6.44 -12.97
N HIS A 456 -11.90 -6.52 -13.99
CA HIS A 456 -10.47 -6.81 -13.77
C HIS A 456 -9.72 -5.65 -13.12
N ARG A 457 -10.11 -4.40 -13.42
CA ARG A 457 -9.53 -3.21 -12.79
C ARG A 457 -9.88 -3.12 -11.30
N THR A 458 -11.11 -3.47 -10.93
CA THR A 458 -11.56 -3.47 -9.53
C THR A 458 -10.87 -4.56 -8.71
N ASP A 459 -10.75 -5.79 -9.23
CA ASP A 459 -10.09 -6.89 -8.50
C ASP A 459 -8.58 -6.64 -8.29
N PHE A 460 -7.90 -5.99 -9.25
CA PHE A 460 -6.49 -5.62 -9.11
C PHE A 460 -6.26 -4.51 -8.07
N GLN A 461 -7.10 -3.47 -8.06
CA GLN A 461 -7.01 -2.40 -7.08
C GLN A 461 -7.29 -2.91 -5.66
N ASP A 462 -8.31 -3.77 -5.50
CA ASP A 462 -8.68 -4.35 -4.21
C ASP A 462 -7.55 -5.25 -3.67
N ALA A 463 -6.96 -6.11 -4.50
CA ALA A 463 -5.89 -7.01 -4.06
C ALA A 463 -4.57 -6.28 -3.70
N LEU A 464 -4.34 -5.12 -4.31
CA LEU A 464 -3.17 -4.30 -4.00
C LEU A 464 -3.38 -3.41 -2.79
N GLU A 465 -4.58 -2.84 -2.63
CA GLU A 465 -4.99 -2.25 -1.36
C GLU A 465 -4.88 -3.30 -0.24
N GLU A 466 -5.28 -4.55 -0.48
CA GLU A 466 -5.09 -5.64 0.49
C GLU A 466 -3.63 -5.82 0.88
N ARG A 467 -2.71 -5.89 -0.08
CA ARG A 467 -1.28 -6.04 0.23
C ARG A 467 -0.70 -4.84 0.97
N LEU A 468 -0.98 -3.61 0.54
CA LEU A 468 -0.51 -2.40 1.21
C LEU A 468 -1.07 -2.29 2.64
N LEU A 469 -2.33 -2.67 2.83
CA LEU A 469 -2.94 -2.74 4.16
C LEU A 469 -2.22 -3.76 5.03
N LEU A 470 -1.96 -4.97 4.53
CA LEU A 470 -1.21 -6.01 5.26
C LEU A 470 0.18 -5.53 5.68
N GLU A 471 0.91 -4.85 4.79
CA GLU A 471 2.23 -4.28 5.06
C GLU A 471 2.15 -3.14 6.09
N SER A 472 1.16 -2.24 5.96
CA SER A 472 0.99 -1.11 6.89
C SER A 472 0.57 -1.50 8.31
N VAL A 473 -0.10 -2.66 8.47
CA VAL A 473 -0.55 -3.20 9.77
C VAL A 473 0.27 -4.42 10.20
N ALA A 474 1.42 -4.63 9.55
CA ALA A 474 2.36 -5.69 9.91
C ALA A 474 2.77 -5.51 11.37
N TRP A 475 2.79 -6.63 12.08
CA TRP A 475 3.37 -6.67 13.42
C TRP A 475 4.88 -6.88 13.27
N PRO A 476 5.72 -6.34 14.18
CA PRO A 476 7.15 -6.63 14.16
C PRO A 476 7.44 -8.12 14.03
N GLU A 477 8.47 -8.48 13.26
CA GLU A 477 8.90 -9.87 13.15
C GLU A 477 9.31 -10.38 14.53
N THR A 478 8.66 -11.47 14.95
CA THR A 478 8.99 -12.15 16.19
C THR A 478 9.96 -13.29 15.91
N SER A 479 10.98 -13.46 16.76
CA SER A 479 11.94 -14.55 16.62
C SER A 479 11.25 -15.93 16.64
N GLU A 480 11.80 -16.89 15.91
CA GLU A 480 11.34 -18.28 15.99
C GLU A 480 11.44 -18.79 17.43
N LEU A 481 10.39 -19.50 17.88
CA LEU A 481 10.37 -20.05 19.23
C LEU A 481 11.41 -21.17 19.35
N PRO A 482 12.27 -21.14 20.38
CA PRO A 482 13.22 -22.23 20.61
C PRO A 482 12.45 -23.54 20.85
N SER A 483 13.00 -24.65 20.35
CA SER A 483 12.48 -26.00 20.58
C SER A 483 13.50 -26.80 21.39
N PRO A 484 13.22 -27.14 22.67
CA PRO A 484 11.96 -26.97 23.39
C PRO A 484 11.70 -25.53 23.88
N LEU A 485 10.42 -25.14 23.94
CA LEU A 485 10.01 -23.83 24.47
C LEU A 485 10.45 -23.68 25.93
N SER A 486 11.18 -22.58 26.20
CA SER A 486 11.63 -22.19 27.53
C SER A 486 10.91 -20.92 27.98
N LEU A 487 10.04 -21.04 28.99
CA LEU A 487 9.33 -19.90 29.57
C LEU A 487 10.30 -18.88 30.18
N GLU A 488 11.44 -19.34 30.66
CA GLU A 488 12.48 -18.51 31.31
C GLU A 488 13.03 -17.38 30.44
N LEU A 489 12.93 -17.51 29.11
CA LEU A 489 13.46 -16.56 28.12
C LEU A 489 12.37 -15.62 27.56
N THR A 490 11.13 -15.81 27.99
CA THR A 490 9.96 -15.05 27.52
C THR A 490 9.73 -13.82 28.37
N SER A 491 9.01 -12.84 27.84
CA SER A 491 8.75 -11.59 28.56
C SER A 491 8.00 -11.82 29.88
N HIS A 492 8.57 -11.31 30.97
CA HIS A 492 8.04 -11.42 32.32
C HIS A 492 7.68 -10.04 32.87
N PRO A 493 6.39 -9.72 32.99
CA PRO A 493 5.96 -8.38 33.37
C PRO A 493 6.38 -8.00 34.80
N ALA A 494 6.47 -8.95 35.74
CA ALA A 494 6.89 -8.64 37.11
C ALA A 494 8.38 -8.26 37.25
N HIS A 495 9.23 -8.65 36.30
CA HIS A 495 10.65 -8.23 36.22
C HIS A 495 10.90 -7.09 35.24
N SER A 496 9.88 -6.74 34.47
CA SER A 496 9.90 -5.58 33.59
C SER A 496 9.67 -4.31 34.41
N SER A 497 9.97 -3.14 33.85
CA SER A 497 9.68 -1.88 34.54
C SER A 497 9.30 -0.75 33.59
N PHE A 498 8.64 0.27 34.11
CA PHE A 498 8.48 1.54 33.39
C PHE A 498 8.91 2.74 34.23
N THR A 499 9.33 3.80 33.56
CA THR A 499 9.83 5.05 34.14
C THR A 499 9.19 6.24 33.43
N ILE A 500 8.60 7.16 34.18
CA ILE A 500 8.15 8.44 33.64
C ILE A 500 9.40 9.29 33.33
N LEU A 501 9.53 9.76 32.09
CA LEU A 501 10.63 10.62 31.69
C LEU A 501 10.37 12.06 32.18
N PRO A 502 11.41 12.86 32.48
CA PRO A 502 11.24 14.25 32.87
C PRO A 502 10.63 15.10 31.74
N ALA A 503 9.93 16.18 32.10
CA ALA A 503 9.37 17.11 31.12
C ALA A 503 10.47 17.67 30.21
N ARG A 504 10.15 17.86 28.92
CA ARG A 504 11.08 18.46 27.96
C ARG A 504 11.43 19.87 28.43
N GLY A 505 12.70 20.09 28.77
CA GLY A 505 13.18 21.35 29.35
C GLY A 505 13.33 21.38 30.88
N GLY A 506 13.06 20.27 31.58
CA GLY A 506 13.33 20.14 33.03
C GLY A 506 12.33 20.84 33.96
N GLY A 507 11.17 21.26 33.46
CA GLY A 507 10.12 21.96 34.21
C GLY A 507 8.99 21.08 34.77
N GLN A 508 7.95 21.71 35.29
CA GLN A 508 6.71 21.06 35.73
C GLN A 508 5.80 20.74 34.54
N TRP A 509 4.91 19.76 34.69
CA TRP A 509 3.94 19.35 33.68
C TRP A 509 2.73 20.28 33.66
N HIS A 510 2.31 20.74 32.49
CA HIS A 510 1.14 21.59 32.29
C HIS A 510 0.13 20.93 31.33
N VAL A 511 -1.14 21.34 31.41
CA VAL A 511 -2.16 20.93 30.44
C VAL A 511 -1.74 21.37 29.04
N GLY A 512 -1.71 20.41 28.10
CA GLY A 512 -1.24 20.59 26.73
C GLY A 512 0.14 19.96 26.46
N ASP A 513 0.89 19.60 27.50
CA ASP A 513 2.16 18.88 27.36
C ASP A 513 1.94 17.41 26.97
N GLN A 514 3.03 16.73 26.57
CA GLN A 514 3.05 15.29 26.33
C GLN A 514 3.93 14.58 27.36
N LEU A 515 3.33 13.68 28.13
CA LEU A 515 4.02 12.79 29.06
C LEU A 515 4.58 11.59 28.29
N GLU A 516 5.89 11.39 28.40
CA GLU A 516 6.57 10.22 27.83
C GLU A 516 6.99 9.25 28.94
N VAL A 517 6.73 7.96 28.71
CA VAL A 517 7.04 6.88 29.63
C VAL A 517 7.92 5.88 28.90
N ARG A 518 9.08 5.57 29.46
CA ARG A 518 9.97 4.51 28.96
C ARG A 518 9.63 3.20 29.65
N ILE A 519 9.47 2.13 28.89
CA ILE A 519 9.19 0.78 29.37
C ILE A 519 10.36 -0.12 28.94
N VAL A 520 10.85 -0.95 29.86
CA VAL A 520 11.88 -1.96 29.60
C VAL A 520 11.31 -3.32 29.96
N ILE A 521 11.24 -4.21 28.97
CA ILE A 521 10.76 -5.57 29.15
C ILE A 521 11.94 -6.48 29.50
N SER A 522 11.75 -7.30 30.52
CA SER A 522 12.72 -8.28 30.99
C SER A 522 12.15 -9.68 30.90
N ASP A 523 13.02 -10.69 30.87
CA ASP A 523 12.63 -12.10 30.96
C ASP A 523 12.40 -12.56 32.42
N PHE A 524 12.04 -13.84 32.60
CA PHE A 524 11.84 -14.44 33.93
C PHE A 524 13.12 -14.50 34.77
N LYS A 525 14.30 -14.33 34.17
CA LYS A 525 15.58 -14.21 34.89
C LYS A 525 15.94 -12.76 35.24
N GLY A 526 15.07 -11.81 34.89
CA GLY A 526 15.28 -10.38 35.12
C GLY A 526 16.27 -9.75 34.14
N GLN A 527 16.60 -10.43 33.04
CA GLN A 527 17.48 -9.88 32.01
C GLN A 527 16.65 -9.06 31.01
N PRO A 528 17.08 -7.84 30.64
CA PRO A 528 16.40 -7.06 29.61
C PRO A 528 16.34 -7.83 28.29
N LYS A 529 15.15 -7.83 27.67
CA LYS A 529 14.96 -8.38 26.33
C LYS A 529 15.80 -7.58 25.33
N LYS A 530 16.24 -8.25 24.27
CA LYS A 530 17.00 -7.63 23.15
C LYS A 530 16.17 -7.46 21.88
N SER A 531 14.89 -7.84 21.94
CA SER A 531 13.94 -7.85 20.83
C SER A 531 12.60 -7.33 21.32
N GLY A 532 11.88 -6.62 20.46
CA GLY A 532 10.50 -6.18 20.71
C GLY A 532 9.45 -7.23 20.33
N GLY A 533 8.27 -6.74 19.95
CA GLY A 533 7.14 -7.51 19.43
C GLY A 533 6.06 -7.83 20.46
N ASP A 534 6.19 -7.36 21.71
CA ASP A 534 5.19 -7.54 22.76
C ASP A 534 3.97 -6.64 22.52
N LEU A 535 2.77 -7.09 22.88
CA LEU A 535 1.58 -6.23 22.87
C LEU A 535 1.42 -5.59 24.24
N LEU A 536 1.64 -4.28 24.31
CA LEU A 536 1.39 -3.47 25.50
C LEU A 536 0.20 -2.55 25.28
N LEU A 537 -0.56 -2.29 26.35
CA LEU A 537 -1.54 -1.22 26.39
C LEU A 537 -1.19 -0.30 27.56
N ALA A 538 -1.48 0.98 27.41
CA ALA A 538 -1.17 2.01 28.39
C ALA A 538 -2.35 2.98 28.54
N ARG A 539 -2.67 3.41 29.77
CA ARG A 539 -3.60 4.52 30.02
C ARG A 539 -3.04 5.47 31.08
N LEU A 540 -3.42 6.73 30.99
CA LEU A 540 -3.25 7.74 32.03
C LEU A 540 -4.63 8.04 32.60
N HIS A 541 -4.80 8.13 33.91
CA HIS A 541 -6.12 8.28 34.52
C HIS A 541 -6.10 9.02 35.85
N ASN A 542 -7.28 9.42 36.31
CA ASN A 542 -7.56 9.90 37.66
C ASN A 542 -8.96 9.42 38.07
N LEU A 543 -9.04 8.50 39.03
CA LEU A 543 -10.30 7.92 39.49
C LEU A 543 -11.23 8.95 40.13
N THR A 544 -10.70 9.85 40.95
CA THR A 544 -11.49 10.89 41.64
C THR A 544 -12.12 11.87 40.66
N LEU A 545 -11.39 12.23 39.61
CA LEU A 545 -11.89 13.12 38.56
C LEU A 545 -12.69 12.39 37.48
N GLY A 546 -12.80 11.06 37.52
CA GLY A 546 -13.36 10.27 36.42
C GLY A 546 -12.67 10.58 35.09
N ALA A 547 -11.36 10.84 35.11
CA ALA A 547 -10.58 11.24 33.94
C ALA A 547 -9.71 10.08 33.44
N GLY A 548 -9.49 10.02 32.14
CA GLY A 548 -8.69 8.95 31.54
C GLY A 548 -8.41 9.14 30.06
N VAL A 549 -7.22 8.75 29.61
CA VAL A 549 -6.81 8.79 28.21
C VAL A 549 -5.95 7.57 27.86
N ALA A 550 -6.15 7.02 26.66
CA ALA A 550 -5.33 5.93 26.14
C ALA A 550 -3.94 6.47 25.72
N GLY A 551 -2.89 5.72 26.04
CA GLY A 551 -1.52 6.02 25.61
C GLY A 551 -1.15 5.31 24.33
N GLN A 552 -0.36 5.98 23.49
CA GLN A 552 0.25 5.34 22.33
C GLN A 552 1.52 4.61 22.75
N VAL A 553 1.59 3.30 22.48
CA VAL A 553 2.82 2.53 22.69
C VAL A 553 3.59 2.42 21.37
N VAL A 554 4.88 2.74 21.43
CA VAL A 554 5.87 2.57 20.36
C VAL A 554 6.88 1.52 20.81
N ASP A 555 7.08 0.51 19.97
CA ASP A 555 8.10 -0.52 20.16
C ASP A 555 9.41 -0.09 19.48
N HIS A 556 10.51 -0.09 20.25
CA HIS A 556 11.84 0.26 19.73
C HIS A 556 12.62 -0.95 19.20
N LEU A 557 11.95 -2.11 19.12
CA LEU A 557 12.44 -3.39 18.58
C LEU A 557 13.65 -3.99 19.29
N ASN A 558 14.02 -3.44 20.45
CA ASN A 558 15.20 -3.82 21.22
C ASN A 558 14.85 -4.25 22.66
N GLY A 559 13.58 -4.59 22.92
CA GLY A 559 13.08 -4.92 24.26
C GLY A 559 12.67 -3.71 25.11
N SER A 560 12.80 -2.49 24.57
CA SER A 560 12.27 -1.27 25.17
C SER A 560 11.15 -0.64 24.35
N TYR A 561 10.26 0.08 25.02
CA TYR A 561 9.08 0.72 24.45
C TYR A 561 8.94 2.14 25.01
N SER A 562 8.28 3.03 24.27
CA SER A 562 7.79 4.31 24.79
C SER A 562 6.27 4.31 24.81
N ALA A 563 5.66 4.80 25.89
CA ALA A 563 4.25 5.16 25.93
C ALA A 563 4.10 6.68 26.02
N VAL A 564 3.30 7.27 25.14
CA VAL A 564 3.10 8.72 25.06
C VAL A 564 1.65 9.07 25.38
N PHE A 565 1.45 10.06 26.26
CA PHE A 565 0.13 10.53 26.68
C PHE A 565 0.02 12.05 26.52
N PRO A 566 -1.05 12.57 25.91
CA PRO A 566 -1.38 13.98 26.03
C PRO A 566 -1.90 14.30 27.45
N LEU A 567 -1.44 15.39 28.05
CA LEU A 567 -1.92 15.86 29.35
C LEU A 567 -3.13 16.78 29.16
N LEU A 568 -4.32 16.28 29.50
CA LEU A 568 -5.60 16.87 29.10
C LEU A 568 -6.46 17.41 30.26
N TRP A 569 -5.97 17.29 31.50
CA TRP A 569 -6.65 17.81 32.69
C TRP A 569 -5.65 18.28 33.73
N GLU A 570 -6.07 19.25 34.55
CA GLU A 570 -5.34 19.72 35.72
C GLU A 570 -5.49 18.75 36.89
N GLY A 571 -4.43 18.61 37.69
CA GLY A 571 -4.40 17.82 38.92
C GLY A 571 -3.58 16.55 38.78
N ALA A 572 -3.81 15.60 39.68
CA ALA A 572 -3.08 14.33 39.66
C ALA A 572 -3.41 13.52 38.39
N ALA A 573 -2.39 12.93 37.78
CA ALA A 573 -2.53 12.01 36.67
C ALA A 573 -1.66 10.78 36.93
N GLN A 574 -2.25 9.60 36.92
CA GLN A 574 -1.60 8.34 37.24
C GLN A 574 -1.49 7.47 35.99
N VAL A 575 -0.28 7.00 35.69
CA VAL A 575 -0.04 6.02 34.62
C VAL A 575 -0.43 4.65 35.18
N GLU A 576 -1.44 4.01 34.61
CA GLU A 576 -1.99 2.77 35.17
C GLU A 576 -2.52 1.87 34.07
N VAL A 577 -2.58 0.56 34.31
CA VAL A 577 -3.23 -0.41 33.45
C VAL A 577 -3.63 -1.65 34.25
N MET A 578 -4.80 -2.14 33.87
CA MET A 578 -5.67 -3.07 34.59
C MET A 578 -5.29 -4.54 34.46
N LEU A 579 -5.73 -5.29 35.47
CA LEU A 579 -6.10 -6.69 35.40
C LEU A 579 -7.56 -6.74 35.89
N ASN A 580 -8.46 -7.37 35.14
CA ASN A 580 -9.79 -7.65 35.66
C ASN A 580 -10.06 -9.14 35.67
N TYR A 581 -10.11 -9.68 36.89
CA TYR A 581 -10.86 -10.89 37.18
C TYR A 581 -12.35 -10.55 37.08
N LEU A 582 -13.12 -11.34 36.33
CA LEU A 582 -14.57 -11.38 36.51
C LEU A 582 -14.91 -12.79 36.98
N PHE A 583 -15.50 -12.86 38.18
CA PHE A 583 -16.38 -13.95 38.55
C PHE A 583 -17.53 -14.00 37.53
N LEU A 584 -17.93 -15.23 37.18
CA LEU A 584 -19.09 -15.56 36.36
C LEU A 584 -20.34 -14.77 36.76
N CYS A 585 -21.15 -14.37 35.77
CA CYS A 585 -22.59 -14.65 35.72
C CYS A 585 -23.24 -14.03 34.47
N ASP A 586 -23.28 -14.78 33.37
CA ASP A 586 -24.46 -14.79 32.50
C ASP A 586 -25.28 -16.01 32.94
N PHE A 587 -26.34 -15.78 33.75
CA PHE A 587 -27.61 -16.53 33.81
C PHE A 587 -28.46 -16.01 35.02
N ALA A 588 -29.50 -15.21 34.72
CA ALA A 588 -30.72 -14.90 35.53
C ALA A 588 -30.66 -13.74 36.59
N PRO A 589 -31.83 -13.20 37.05
CA PRO A 589 -32.30 -11.81 36.88
C PRO A 589 -32.05 -10.90 38.14
N PRO A 590 -32.46 -9.61 38.15
CA PRO A 590 -31.86 -8.59 39.01
C PRO A 590 -32.42 -8.65 40.44
N ILE A 591 -31.56 -8.41 41.43
CA ILE A 591 -31.79 -7.69 42.71
C ILE A 591 -30.68 -8.10 43.68
N LEU A 592 -29.75 -7.18 43.98
CA LEU A 592 -29.35 -6.75 45.33
C LEU A 592 -28.03 -5.98 45.29
N HIS A 593 -28.08 -4.80 45.91
CA HIS A 593 -26.93 -4.00 46.31
C HIS A 593 -25.90 -4.83 47.07
N PHE A 594 -24.63 -4.71 46.71
CA PHE A 594 -23.52 -4.89 47.65
C PHE A 594 -22.44 -3.85 47.37
N GLN A 595 -22.32 -2.88 48.28
CA GLN A 595 -21.07 -2.18 48.56
C GLN A 595 -20.09 -3.18 49.16
N GLN A 596 -18.82 -3.20 48.73
CA GLN A 596 -17.72 -3.05 49.69
C GLN A 596 -16.35 -2.85 49.04
N ASN A 597 -15.67 -1.89 49.65
CA ASN A 597 -14.25 -1.59 49.64
C ASN A 597 -13.34 -2.83 49.57
N SER A 598 -12.35 -2.76 48.69
CA SER A 598 -11.01 -3.31 48.95
C SER A 598 -9.98 -2.37 48.34
N GLY A 599 -9.07 -1.89 49.19
CA GLY A 599 -8.02 -0.95 48.79
C GLY A 599 -7.13 -1.54 47.70
N PHE A 600 -6.97 -0.80 46.61
CA PHE A 600 -6.10 -1.17 45.49
C PHE A 600 -5.03 -0.10 45.29
N LEU A 601 -3.78 -0.51 45.39
CA LEU A 601 -2.61 0.30 45.07
C LEU A 601 -2.62 0.62 43.56
N PRO A 602 -2.48 1.90 43.17
CA PRO A 602 -2.55 2.30 41.77
C PRO A 602 -1.17 2.19 41.08
N ASN A 603 -1.19 2.23 39.74
CA ASN A 603 -0.13 2.77 38.85
C ASN A 603 0.79 1.82 38.02
N GLN A 604 0.35 1.05 37.00
CA GLN A 604 1.27 0.22 36.17
C GLN A 604 0.91 -0.09 34.68
N VAL A 605 1.82 0.02 33.70
CA VAL A 605 1.65 -0.40 32.26
C VAL A 605 1.28 -1.89 32.11
N THR A 606 0.45 -2.34 31.14
CA THR A 606 0.09 -3.78 31.01
C THR A 606 0.73 -4.46 29.81
N LEU A 607 1.39 -5.58 30.07
CA LEU A 607 1.71 -6.60 29.07
C LEU A 607 0.45 -7.42 28.76
N VAL A 608 -0.10 -7.26 27.55
CA VAL A 608 -1.23 -8.08 27.08
C VAL A 608 -0.73 -9.45 26.64
N HIS A 609 0.29 -9.48 25.77
CA HIS A 609 0.92 -10.70 25.30
C HIS A 609 2.44 -10.51 25.16
N PRO A 610 3.26 -11.47 25.61
CA PRO A 610 4.67 -11.51 25.26
C PRO A 610 4.83 -11.73 23.74
N SER A 611 5.94 -11.29 23.16
CA SER A 611 6.24 -11.47 21.74
C SER A 611 6.20 -12.95 21.31
N GLU A 612 6.60 -13.87 22.21
CA GLU A 612 6.50 -15.32 21.98
C GLU A 612 5.06 -15.82 21.85
N ALA A 613 4.14 -15.27 22.65
CA ALA A 613 2.71 -15.59 22.53
C ALA A 613 2.15 -15.10 21.18
N ILE A 614 2.61 -13.95 20.71
CA ILE A 614 2.23 -13.40 19.41
C ILE A 614 2.72 -14.28 18.27
N THR A 615 3.92 -14.86 18.36
CA THR A 615 4.39 -15.89 17.41
C THR A 615 3.40 -17.05 17.31
N VAL A 616 2.89 -17.55 18.45
CA VAL A 616 1.89 -18.63 18.48
C VAL A 616 0.56 -18.17 17.87
N LEU A 617 0.04 -17.00 18.25
CA LEU A 617 -1.22 -16.47 17.71
C LEU A 617 -1.15 -16.27 16.19
N ASN A 618 -0.03 -15.79 15.67
CA ASN A 618 0.20 -15.62 14.24
C ASN A 618 0.23 -16.98 13.51
N ARG A 619 0.95 -17.96 14.07
CA ARG A 619 0.98 -19.35 13.55
C ARG A 619 -0.41 -19.96 13.50
N LEU A 620 -1.21 -19.81 14.57
CA LEU A 620 -2.57 -20.36 14.62
C LEU A 620 -3.49 -19.80 13.53
N ASN A 621 -3.40 -18.50 13.21
CA ASN A 621 -4.20 -17.93 12.10
C ASN A 621 -3.78 -18.47 10.73
N ARG A 622 -2.49 -18.78 10.53
CA ARG A 622 -1.97 -19.30 9.25
C ARG A 622 -2.23 -20.80 9.08
N GLU A 623 -1.89 -21.59 10.10
CA GLU A 623 -1.94 -23.06 10.03
C GLU A 623 -3.31 -23.63 10.39
N GLN A 624 -4.10 -22.89 11.19
CA GLN A 624 -5.35 -23.40 11.77
C GLN A 624 -6.47 -22.34 11.78
N PRO A 625 -6.80 -21.75 10.62
CA PRO A 625 -7.90 -20.80 10.52
C PRO A 625 -9.27 -21.42 10.83
N ASP A 626 -9.36 -22.75 10.68
CA ASP A 626 -10.55 -23.57 10.93
C ASP A 626 -10.70 -24.08 12.37
N ARG A 627 -9.87 -23.59 13.30
CA ARG A 627 -9.91 -24.01 14.72
C ARG A 627 -11.23 -23.70 15.41
N ILE A 628 -11.96 -22.69 14.92
CA ILE A 628 -13.40 -22.60 15.13
C ILE A 628 -14.05 -23.14 13.85
N PHE A 629 -14.86 -24.17 14.00
CA PHE A 629 -15.62 -24.74 12.90
C PHE A 629 -17.11 -24.47 13.09
N PHE A 630 -17.81 -24.32 11.97
CA PHE A 630 -19.24 -24.05 11.93
C PHE A 630 -19.95 -25.27 11.38
N SER A 631 -21.25 -25.31 11.57
CA SER A 631 -22.10 -26.41 11.14
C SER A 631 -23.36 -25.89 10.48
N SER A 632 -23.91 -26.68 9.57
CA SER A 632 -25.20 -26.42 8.94
C SER A 632 -26.03 -27.69 8.95
N LEU A 633 -27.31 -27.56 9.30
CA LEU A 633 -28.30 -28.63 9.14
C LEU A 633 -28.78 -28.64 7.68
N PHE A 634 -28.81 -29.82 7.07
CA PHE A 634 -29.45 -30.08 5.79
C PHE A 634 -30.64 -31.01 6.01
N ARG A 635 -31.74 -30.80 5.29
CA ARG A 635 -32.94 -31.65 5.41
C ARG A 635 -33.63 -31.83 4.07
N SER A 636 -33.97 -33.08 3.76
CA SER A 636 -34.76 -33.47 2.59
C SER A 636 -35.82 -34.47 3.03
N GLY A 637 -37.07 -34.04 3.11
CA GLY A 637 -38.16 -34.83 3.71
C GLY A 637 -37.88 -35.13 5.20
N SER A 638 -37.99 -36.40 5.59
CA SER A 638 -37.70 -36.86 6.96
C SER A 638 -36.20 -37.05 7.25
N HIS A 639 -35.33 -37.01 6.24
CA HIS A 639 -33.89 -37.19 6.43
C HIS A 639 -33.25 -35.84 6.75
N SER A 640 -32.41 -35.81 7.79
CA SER A 640 -31.59 -34.63 8.10
C SER A 640 -30.16 -35.02 8.44
N GLN A 641 -29.22 -34.16 8.05
CA GLN A 641 -27.81 -34.36 8.31
C GLN A 641 -27.13 -33.02 8.59
N THR A 642 -26.31 -32.96 9.63
CA THR A 642 -25.47 -31.80 9.92
C THR A 642 -24.08 -32.01 9.34
N THR A 643 -23.56 -31.03 8.60
CA THR A 643 -22.20 -31.06 8.07
C THR A 643 -21.41 -29.81 8.47
N ILE A 644 -20.09 -29.91 8.44
CA ILE A 644 -19.19 -28.81 8.81
C ILE A 644 -19.14 -27.78 7.68
N CYS A 645 -19.17 -26.52 8.06
CA CYS A 645 -19.01 -25.35 7.21
C CYS A 645 -17.87 -24.45 7.70
N ASN A 646 -17.21 -23.77 6.78
CA ASN A 646 -16.20 -22.76 7.09
C ASN A 646 -15.87 -21.91 5.86
N ILE A 647 -15.23 -20.75 6.09
CA ILE A 647 -14.54 -19.99 5.03
C ILE A 647 -13.30 -20.78 4.58
N CYS A 648 -12.52 -21.27 5.54
CA CYS A 648 -11.32 -22.05 5.29
C CYS A 648 -11.59 -23.54 5.56
N LEU A 649 -12.37 -24.21 4.72
CA LEU A 649 -12.55 -25.66 4.83
C LEU A 649 -11.26 -26.39 4.46
N ARG A 650 -10.87 -27.39 5.27
CA ARG A 650 -9.75 -28.27 4.92
C ARG A 650 -10.11 -29.09 3.68
N GLN A 651 -9.16 -29.21 2.76
CA GLN A 651 -9.34 -30.07 1.59
C GLN A 651 -9.40 -31.53 2.05
N THR A 652 -10.45 -32.22 1.62
CA THR A 652 -10.64 -33.67 1.80
C THR A 652 -11.11 -34.27 0.47
N GLN A 653 -11.24 -35.59 0.39
CA GLN A 653 -11.86 -36.24 -0.77
C GLN A 653 -13.38 -36.06 -0.81
N GLN A 654 -13.99 -35.45 0.23
CA GLN A 654 -15.43 -35.25 0.29
C GLN A 654 -15.87 -34.09 -0.62
N PRO A 655 -16.96 -34.25 -1.41
CA PRO A 655 -17.53 -33.15 -2.17
C PRO A 655 -17.96 -31.97 -1.28
N ILE A 656 -17.88 -30.76 -1.81
CA ILE A 656 -18.25 -29.53 -1.10
C ILE A 656 -19.48 -28.87 -1.73
N CYS A 657 -20.23 -28.15 -0.91
CA CYS A 657 -21.24 -27.19 -1.31
C CYS A 657 -20.65 -25.78 -1.22
N ASP A 658 -20.75 -25.03 -2.31
CA ASP A 658 -20.30 -23.64 -2.40
C ASP A 658 -21.51 -22.71 -2.25
N PHE A 659 -21.49 -21.91 -1.18
CA PHE A 659 -22.49 -20.89 -0.86
C PHE A 659 -21.86 -19.50 -0.85
N THR A 660 -20.83 -19.29 -1.67
CA THR A 660 -20.25 -17.97 -1.91
C THR A 660 -21.36 -17.00 -2.30
N ASP A 661 -21.38 -15.83 -1.67
CA ASP A 661 -22.42 -14.84 -1.93
C ASP A 661 -22.31 -14.33 -3.38
N PRO A 662 -23.38 -14.39 -4.18
CA PRO A 662 -23.31 -14.00 -5.58
C PRO A 662 -23.15 -12.49 -5.79
N ARG A 663 -23.49 -11.65 -4.79
CA ARG A 663 -23.40 -10.19 -4.90
C ARG A 663 -22.05 -9.66 -4.44
N THR A 664 -21.53 -10.20 -3.34
CA THR A 664 -20.27 -9.72 -2.75
C THR A 664 -19.06 -10.59 -3.08
N GLY A 665 -19.28 -11.82 -3.56
CA GLY A 665 -18.23 -12.82 -3.75
C GLY A 665 -17.68 -13.37 -2.42
N ASP A 666 -18.37 -13.15 -1.30
CA ASP A 666 -17.88 -13.57 0.00
C ASP A 666 -18.00 -15.09 0.19
N PRO A 667 -16.87 -15.79 0.41
CA PRO A 667 -16.84 -17.25 0.38
C PRO A 667 -17.52 -17.87 1.61
N TRP A 668 -18.30 -18.93 1.37
CA TRP A 668 -18.82 -19.78 2.42
C TRP A 668 -19.01 -21.20 1.92
N PHE A 669 -18.34 -22.16 2.54
CA PHE A 669 -18.35 -23.55 2.06
C PHE A 669 -18.84 -24.50 3.15
N CYS A 670 -19.49 -25.59 2.74
CA CYS A 670 -19.84 -26.71 3.62
C CYS A 670 -19.44 -28.05 2.98
N TYR A 671 -19.12 -29.07 3.77
CA TYR A 671 -19.06 -30.43 3.23
C TYR A 671 -20.45 -30.87 2.78
N LYS A 672 -20.54 -31.53 1.63
CA LYS A 672 -21.80 -32.01 1.09
C LYS A 672 -22.36 -33.17 1.93
N PRO A 673 -23.63 -33.11 2.38
CA PRO A 673 -24.30 -34.24 3.03
C PRO A 673 -24.42 -35.45 2.08
N LYS A 674 -24.40 -36.66 2.66
CA LYS A 674 -24.64 -37.90 1.92
C LYS A 674 -26.10 -37.92 1.45
N ASN A 675 -26.31 -38.25 0.17
CA ASN A 675 -27.63 -38.43 -0.44
C ASN A 675 -28.58 -37.21 -0.35
N MET A 676 -28.07 -35.97 -0.25
CA MET A 676 -28.88 -34.75 -0.30
C MET A 676 -28.26 -33.68 -1.22
N SER A 677 -29.10 -32.79 -1.76
CA SER A 677 -28.63 -31.60 -2.49
C SER A 677 -28.02 -30.57 -1.55
N CYS A 678 -27.17 -29.69 -2.08
CA CYS A 678 -26.68 -28.51 -1.36
C CYS A 678 -27.80 -27.51 -1.04
N ASP A 679 -28.88 -27.50 -1.83
CA ASP A 679 -30.04 -26.63 -1.62
C ASP A 679 -30.89 -27.05 -0.40
N ALA A 680 -30.65 -28.24 0.13
CA ALA A 680 -31.32 -28.75 1.32
C ALA A 680 -30.84 -28.07 2.62
N ARG A 681 -29.95 -27.07 2.54
CA ARG A 681 -29.39 -26.32 3.66
C ARG A 681 -30.48 -25.54 4.39
N ILE A 682 -30.51 -25.59 5.73
CA ILE A 682 -31.53 -24.91 6.55
C ILE A 682 -30.93 -23.90 7.52
N THR A 683 -29.78 -24.20 8.13
CA THR A 683 -29.26 -23.38 9.24
C THR A 683 -27.78 -23.05 9.09
N HIS A 684 -27.32 -22.13 9.94
CA HIS A 684 -25.93 -21.93 10.31
C HIS A 684 -25.84 -21.98 11.83
N SER A 685 -24.79 -22.59 12.38
CA SER A 685 -24.46 -22.50 13.80
C SER A 685 -22.97 -22.64 14.04
N MET A 686 -22.49 -22.15 15.19
CA MET A 686 -21.17 -22.50 15.68
C MET A 686 -21.13 -24.00 16.02
N GLY A 687 -20.21 -24.73 15.40
CA GLY A 687 -20.07 -26.17 15.58
C GLY A 687 -19.20 -26.54 16.77
N GLY A 688 -18.09 -25.83 16.97
CA GLY A 688 -17.20 -26.04 18.10
C GLY A 688 -15.81 -25.43 17.93
N TYR A 689 -14.91 -25.80 18.83
CA TYR A 689 -13.56 -25.26 18.96
C TYR A 689 -12.52 -26.39 19.14
N LYS A 690 -11.37 -26.25 18.49
CA LYS A 690 -10.22 -27.17 18.60
C LYS A 690 -9.00 -26.42 19.16
N GLN A 691 -8.55 -26.83 20.34
CA GLN A 691 -7.33 -26.31 20.96
C GLN A 691 -6.10 -27.07 20.46
N ASN A 692 -5.43 -26.59 19.41
CA ASN A 692 -4.21 -27.24 18.90
C ASN A 692 -2.95 -26.39 19.15
N LEU A 693 -2.66 -26.20 20.45
CA LEU A 693 -1.39 -25.67 20.95
C LEU A 693 -0.33 -26.78 20.99
N LYS A 694 0.92 -26.44 20.68
CA LYS A 694 2.08 -27.32 20.85
C LYS A 694 2.46 -27.39 22.34
N ALA A 695 3.30 -28.37 22.68
CA ALA A 695 3.74 -28.58 24.05
C ALA A 695 4.30 -27.29 24.68
N LYS A 696 3.80 -26.95 25.88
CA LYS A 696 4.14 -25.75 26.68
C LYS A 696 3.70 -24.40 26.11
N GLU A 697 3.11 -24.31 24.92
CA GLU A 697 2.63 -23.01 24.39
C GLU A 697 1.48 -22.43 25.22
N ASP A 698 0.66 -23.28 25.85
CA ASP A 698 -0.37 -22.89 26.82
C ASP A 698 0.19 -22.04 27.96
N LYS A 699 1.46 -22.28 28.33
CA LYS A 699 2.13 -21.54 29.40
C LYS A 699 2.41 -20.07 29.06
N LEU A 700 2.32 -19.69 27.78
CA LEU A 700 2.46 -18.29 27.32
C LEU A 700 1.18 -17.46 27.55
N PHE A 701 0.09 -18.12 27.97
CA PHE A 701 -1.24 -17.52 28.12
C PHE A 701 -1.78 -17.68 29.55
N GLN A 702 -0.91 -17.61 30.55
CA GLN A 702 -1.27 -17.78 31.95
C GLN A 702 -1.71 -16.44 32.57
N GLY A 703 -2.96 -16.43 33.06
CA GLY A 703 -3.50 -15.30 33.82
C GLY A 703 -2.67 -15.04 35.07
N GLY A 704 -2.39 -13.77 35.36
CA GLY A 704 -1.58 -13.37 36.51
C GLY A 704 -0.07 -13.61 36.37
N VAL A 705 0.39 -14.23 35.27
CA VAL A 705 1.82 -14.43 34.98
C VAL A 705 2.28 -13.64 33.76
N ASN A 706 1.70 -13.91 32.59
CA ASN A 706 2.10 -13.28 31.31
C ASN A 706 0.93 -12.87 30.41
N LEU A 707 -0.31 -13.16 30.79
CA LEU A 707 -1.52 -12.71 30.11
C LEU A 707 -2.18 -11.56 30.88
N LYS A 708 -2.24 -10.38 30.27
CA LYS A 708 -2.87 -9.17 30.85
C LYS A 708 -2.31 -8.81 32.23
N VAL A 709 -0.99 -8.83 32.37
CA VAL A 709 -0.29 -8.59 33.65
C VAL A 709 0.38 -7.22 33.67
N ARG A 710 0.39 -6.62 34.86
CA ARG A 710 0.91 -5.27 35.13
C ARG A 710 2.44 -5.27 35.22
N ILE A 711 3.05 -4.19 34.74
CA ILE A 711 4.49 -3.92 34.77
C ILE A 711 4.77 -2.85 35.83
N PRO A 712 5.61 -3.12 36.85
CA PRO A 712 5.88 -2.18 37.93
C PRO A 712 6.62 -0.91 37.50
N ALA A 713 6.36 0.18 38.22
CA ALA A 713 7.10 1.43 38.06
C ALA A 713 8.46 1.31 38.76
N SER A 714 9.53 1.82 38.14
CA SER A 714 10.84 1.95 38.76
C SER A 714 10.95 3.19 39.69
N GLY A 715 10.02 4.14 39.54
CA GLY A 715 9.98 5.42 40.26
C GLY A 715 8.54 5.94 40.41
N PRO A 716 8.34 7.28 40.51
CA PRO A 716 7.00 7.86 40.58
C PRO A 716 6.15 7.41 39.41
N ALA A 717 4.95 6.92 39.72
CA ALA A 717 4.06 6.32 38.75
C ALA A 717 2.88 7.24 38.37
N GLY A 718 2.95 8.49 38.82
CA GLY A 718 2.03 9.57 38.47
C GLY A 718 2.74 10.93 38.53
N VAL A 719 2.09 11.92 37.95
CA VAL A 719 2.55 13.31 37.90
C VAL A 719 1.43 14.25 38.34
N THR A 720 1.79 15.45 38.77
CA THR A 720 0.83 16.54 38.97
C THR A 720 0.89 17.45 37.76
N VAL A 721 -0.26 17.65 37.12
CA VAL A 721 -0.44 18.50 35.95
C VAL A 721 -0.97 19.86 36.40
N LEU A 722 -0.27 20.92 36.02
CA LEU A 722 -0.60 22.31 36.31
C LEU A 722 -1.49 22.92 35.22
N PRO A 723 -2.17 24.05 35.51
CA PRO A 723 -2.94 24.79 34.51
C PRO A 723 -2.13 25.11 33.25
N LYS A 724 -2.79 25.23 32.09
CA LYS A 724 -2.11 25.61 30.84
C LYS A 724 -1.41 26.97 30.98
N MET A 725 -0.17 27.11 30.52
CA MET A 725 0.54 28.39 30.55
C MET A 725 -0.02 29.36 29.49
N GLU A 726 -0.19 30.64 29.86
CA GLU A 726 -0.58 31.70 28.93
C GLU A 726 0.46 31.82 27.79
N GLY A 727 -0.01 31.77 26.54
CA GLY A 727 0.84 31.88 25.35
C GLY A 727 1.49 30.58 24.86
N GLN A 728 1.21 29.41 25.46
CA GLN A 728 1.70 28.13 24.94
C GLN A 728 1.07 27.81 23.56
N PRO A 729 1.88 27.64 22.49
CA PRO A 729 1.39 27.14 21.21
C PRO A 729 0.91 25.69 21.36
N GLU A 730 -0.08 25.26 20.58
CA GLU A 730 -0.42 23.84 20.47
C GLU A 730 0.83 23.08 20.01
N VAL A 731 1.29 22.13 20.83
CA VAL A 731 2.47 21.33 20.51
C VAL A 731 2.15 20.44 19.30
N LYS A 732 2.52 20.90 18.10
CA LYS A 732 2.58 20.04 16.91
C LYS A 732 3.77 19.09 17.10
N SER A 733 3.47 17.83 17.40
CA SER A 733 4.46 16.76 17.49
C SER A 733 5.25 16.65 16.18
N SER A 734 6.57 16.83 16.27
CA SER A 734 7.53 16.60 15.18
C SER A 734 8.16 15.20 15.21
N ILE A 735 7.73 14.32 16.13
CA ILE A 735 8.39 13.03 16.36
C ILE A 735 7.46 11.84 16.04
N VAL A 736 6.13 11.99 16.14
CA VAL A 736 5.15 10.97 15.70
C VAL A 736 3.82 11.64 15.31
N ASN A 737 3.26 11.32 14.14
CA ASN A 737 1.91 11.74 13.69
C ASN A 737 0.81 11.01 14.51
N PHE A 738 0.71 11.28 15.81
CA PHE A 738 -0.31 10.66 16.68
C PHE A 738 -1.22 11.70 17.32
N GLN A 739 -2.53 11.43 17.24
CA GLN A 739 -3.60 12.19 17.89
C GLN A 739 -4.59 11.16 18.46
N ALA A 740 -4.71 11.11 19.79
CA ALA A 740 -5.72 10.30 20.46
C ALA A 740 -7.13 10.72 19.99
N SER A 741 -8.08 9.78 19.95
CA SER A 741 -9.46 10.07 19.52
C SER A 741 -10.22 10.93 20.53
N GLY A 742 -9.89 10.79 21.82
CA GLY A 742 -10.55 11.49 22.90
C GLY A 742 -10.04 11.09 24.28
N TYR A 743 -10.73 11.60 25.30
CA TYR A 743 -10.43 11.35 26.70
C TYR A 743 -11.68 11.47 27.57
N TYR A 744 -11.66 10.80 28.72
CA TYR A 744 -12.63 11.02 29.78
C TYR A 744 -12.21 12.19 30.66
N TYR A 745 -13.20 12.99 31.06
CA TYR A 745 -13.08 13.96 32.15
C TYR A 745 -14.43 14.07 32.86
N GLN A 746 -14.44 13.95 34.18
CA GLN A 746 -15.67 13.89 35.00
C GLN A 746 -16.63 12.77 34.55
N GLY A 747 -16.08 11.64 34.10
CA GLY A 747 -16.86 10.49 33.63
C GLY A 747 -17.48 10.66 32.24
N LEU A 748 -17.22 11.78 31.55
CA LEU A 748 -17.75 12.09 30.23
C LEU A 748 -16.66 12.04 29.16
N TRP A 749 -16.97 11.45 28.01
CA TRP A 749 -16.07 11.40 26.86
C TRP A 749 -16.02 12.75 26.14
N ARG A 750 -14.81 13.19 25.81
CA ARG A 750 -14.51 14.41 25.07
C ARG A 750 -13.64 14.03 23.87
N ALA A 751 -14.11 14.34 22.66
CA ALA A 751 -13.35 14.07 21.45
C ALA A 751 -12.24 15.11 21.24
N LEU A 752 -11.15 14.70 20.60
CA LEU A 752 -9.98 15.55 20.28
C LEU A 752 -9.90 15.92 18.80
N ASP A 753 -10.83 15.45 17.98
CA ASP A 753 -10.96 15.76 16.54
C ASP A 753 -11.76 17.04 16.26
N GLY A 754 -12.11 17.79 17.31
CA GLY A 754 -12.95 18.98 17.23
C GLY A 754 -14.45 18.70 17.35
N THR A 755 -14.88 17.43 17.40
CA THR A 755 -16.28 17.08 17.60
C THR A 755 -16.75 17.44 19.00
N LYS A 756 -17.78 18.29 19.11
CA LYS A 756 -18.43 18.57 20.37
C LYS A 756 -19.38 17.42 20.74
N VAL A 757 -18.99 16.60 21.71
CA VAL A 757 -19.83 15.51 22.22
C VAL A 757 -20.90 16.07 23.14
N HIS A 758 -22.15 16.01 22.68
CA HIS A 758 -23.31 16.44 23.45
C HIS A 758 -23.78 15.32 24.39
N GLN A 759 -24.26 15.73 25.57
CA GLN A 759 -24.80 14.81 26.57
C GLN A 759 -26.31 14.68 26.38
N PHE A 760 -26.79 13.48 26.05
CA PHE A 760 -28.21 13.21 25.90
C PHE A 760 -28.74 12.64 27.22
N THR A 761 -29.23 13.53 28.09
CA THR A 761 -29.76 13.17 29.41
C THR A 761 -31.25 12.85 29.33
N GLY A 762 -31.61 11.58 29.56
CA GLY A 762 -33.00 11.11 29.60
C GLY A 762 -33.62 10.81 28.23
N ALA A 763 -34.77 10.13 28.26
CA ALA A 763 -35.44 9.63 27.06
C ALA A 763 -35.84 10.76 26.08
N SER A 764 -36.36 11.88 26.59
CA SER A 764 -36.86 13.00 25.76
C SER A 764 -35.79 13.57 24.82
N ALA A 765 -34.55 13.75 25.29
CA ALA A 765 -33.45 14.25 24.46
C ALA A 765 -33.10 13.27 23.33
N ILE A 766 -33.08 11.97 23.63
CA ILE A 766 -32.81 10.91 22.64
C ILE A 766 -33.96 10.82 21.63
N THR A 767 -35.21 10.81 22.10
CA THR A 767 -36.40 10.83 21.25
C THR A 767 -36.41 12.02 20.31
N GLN A 768 -36.10 13.22 20.81
CA GLN A 768 -36.08 14.44 20.00
C GLN A 768 -34.99 14.39 18.91
N CYS A 769 -33.82 13.80 19.22
CA CYS A 769 -32.79 13.57 18.22
C CYS A 769 -33.24 12.57 17.15
N LEU A 770 -33.78 11.42 17.56
CA LEU A 770 -34.15 10.35 16.65
C LEU A 770 -35.49 10.57 15.94
N LYS A 771 -36.24 11.60 16.30
CA LYS A 771 -37.57 11.89 15.74
C LYS A 771 -37.56 11.90 14.21
N GLY A 772 -38.41 11.07 13.61
CA GLY A 772 -38.53 10.91 12.16
C GLY A 772 -37.39 10.15 11.49
N LYS A 773 -36.48 9.52 12.25
CA LYS A 773 -35.32 8.79 11.72
C LYS A 773 -35.51 7.28 11.75
N VAL A 774 -34.79 6.63 10.84
CA VAL A 774 -34.62 5.17 10.80
C VAL A 774 -33.15 4.85 11.08
N VAL A 775 -32.91 4.04 12.10
CA VAL A 775 -31.57 3.60 12.54
C VAL A 775 -31.40 2.12 12.20
N HIS A 776 -30.45 1.83 11.31
CA HIS A 776 -30.07 0.46 10.95
C HIS A 776 -28.76 0.07 11.63
N LEU A 777 -28.80 -0.97 12.46
CA LEU A 777 -27.65 -1.48 13.19
C LEU A 777 -27.22 -2.83 12.60
N TYR A 778 -26.01 -2.90 12.03
CA TYR A 778 -25.47 -4.11 11.41
C TYR A 778 -24.18 -4.55 12.10
N GLY A 779 -24.09 -5.79 12.57
CA GLY A 779 -22.82 -6.22 13.17
C GLY A 779 -22.88 -7.47 14.02
N ASP A 780 -22.03 -7.54 15.01
CA ASP A 780 -21.97 -8.63 15.98
C ASP A 780 -22.74 -8.29 17.27
N SER A 781 -22.55 -9.11 18.32
CA SER A 781 -23.19 -8.89 19.61
C SER A 781 -22.84 -7.54 20.24
N THR A 782 -21.74 -6.89 19.84
CA THR A 782 -21.39 -5.57 20.37
C THR A 782 -22.32 -4.49 19.81
N ILE A 783 -22.69 -4.56 18.53
CA ILE A 783 -23.69 -3.66 17.93
C ILE A 783 -25.10 -3.97 18.46
N ARG A 784 -25.42 -5.26 18.71
CA ARG A 784 -26.68 -5.65 19.36
C ARG A 784 -26.88 -4.93 20.70
N GLN A 785 -25.81 -4.73 21.46
CA GLN A 785 -25.84 -4.01 22.74
C GLN A 785 -26.37 -2.56 22.60
N TRP A 786 -26.18 -1.91 21.44
CA TRP A 786 -26.72 -0.57 21.19
C TRP A 786 -28.21 -0.58 20.88
N PHE A 787 -28.71 -1.64 20.23
CA PHE A 787 -30.15 -1.88 20.09
C PHE A 787 -30.81 -2.05 21.46
N GLU A 788 -30.21 -2.89 22.31
CA GLU A 788 -30.69 -3.14 23.67
C GLU A 788 -30.69 -1.89 24.53
N PHE A 789 -29.64 -1.06 24.41
CA PHE A 789 -29.59 0.24 25.07
C PHE A 789 -30.75 1.14 24.64
N LEU A 790 -31.02 1.26 23.32
CA LEU A 790 -32.10 2.11 22.82
C LEU A 790 -33.48 1.63 23.28
N ASN A 791 -33.71 0.31 23.25
CA ASN A 791 -34.95 -0.32 23.70
C ASN A 791 -35.18 -0.11 25.21
N ALA A 792 -34.11 -0.11 26.02
CA ALA A 792 -34.18 0.17 27.44
C ALA A 792 -34.31 1.68 27.76
N ALA A 793 -33.67 2.54 26.97
CA ALA A 793 -33.61 3.98 27.22
C ALA A 793 -34.87 4.74 26.76
N LEU A 794 -35.63 4.19 25.79
CA LEU A 794 -36.79 4.83 25.20
C LEU A 794 -38.07 4.03 25.53
N PRO A 795 -38.92 4.51 26.46
CA PRO A 795 -40.10 3.75 26.89
C PRO A 795 -41.14 3.55 25.78
N ASP A 796 -41.21 4.47 24.82
CA ASP A 796 -42.18 4.45 23.71
C ASP A 796 -41.67 3.68 22.48
N LEU A 797 -40.37 3.32 22.46
CA LEU A 797 -39.82 2.43 21.44
C LEU A 797 -40.22 0.99 21.74
N LYS A 798 -41.16 0.44 20.98
CA LYS A 798 -41.69 -0.92 21.20
C LYS A 798 -41.07 -1.93 20.24
N GLU A 799 -40.43 -2.94 20.78
CA GLU A 799 -39.87 -4.06 20.01
C GLU A 799 -40.97 -4.99 19.46
N PHE A 800 -40.84 -5.35 18.18
CA PHE A 800 -41.69 -6.33 17.51
C PHE A 800 -41.08 -7.72 17.62
N ASN A 801 -41.89 -8.69 18.04
CA ASN A 801 -41.47 -10.08 18.06
C ASN A 801 -41.46 -10.65 16.63
N LEU A 802 -40.26 -10.77 16.05
CA LEU A 802 -40.05 -11.37 14.73
C LEU A 802 -39.80 -12.88 14.78
N GLY A 803 -39.99 -13.52 15.95
CA GLY A 803 -39.74 -14.96 16.14
C GLY A 803 -38.25 -15.34 16.16
N SER A 804 -37.36 -14.34 16.19
CA SER A 804 -35.91 -14.52 16.12
C SER A 804 -35.28 -14.78 17.49
N SER A 805 -34.12 -15.43 17.53
CA SER A 805 -33.39 -15.63 18.79
C SER A 805 -32.79 -14.33 19.30
N ARG A 806 -32.84 -14.13 20.62
CA ARG A 806 -32.27 -12.96 21.31
C ARG A 806 -30.76 -12.78 21.08
N GLN A 807 -30.03 -13.81 20.64
CA GLN A 807 -28.60 -13.71 20.36
C GLN A 807 -28.27 -13.12 18.98
N ASN A 808 -29.07 -13.40 17.95
CA ASN A 808 -28.69 -13.22 16.55
C ASN A 808 -29.61 -12.27 15.74
N GLY A 809 -30.82 -11.96 16.21
CA GLY A 809 -31.77 -11.15 15.45
C GLY A 809 -32.35 -11.89 14.24
N PRO A 810 -33.05 -11.19 13.32
CA PRO A 810 -33.24 -9.73 13.28
C PRO A 810 -34.10 -9.19 14.43
N PHE A 811 -33.89 -7.92 14.78
CA PHE A 811 -34.78 -7.17 15.67
C PHE A 811 -35.30 -5.90 14.99
N MET A 812 -36.50 -5.48 15.39
CA MET A 812 -37.12 -4.24 14.96
C MET A 812 -37.87 -3.63 16.14
N ALA A 813 -37.74 -2.33 16.34
CA ALA A 813 -38.52 -1.57 17.31
C ALA A 813 -39.01 -0.26 16.70
N LEU A 814 -40.25 0.13 17.04
CA LEU A 814 -40.90 1.34 16.52
C LEU A 814 -41.44 2.22 17.65
N ASP A 815 -41.24 3.52 17.51
CA ASP A 815 -42.01 4.56 18.18
C ASP A 815 -42.88 5.22 17.11
N TYR A 816 -44.19 4.93 17.15
CA TYR A 816 -45.15 5.39 16.15
C TYR A 816 -45.38 6.90 16.21
N GLU A 817 -45.40 7.47 17.41
CA GLU A 817 -45.72 8.89 17.64
C GLU A 817 -44.58 9.77 17.10
N ASN A 818 -43.34 9.40 17.43
CA ASN A 818 -42.15 10.14 17.00
C ASN A 818 -41.58 9.64 15.67
N LYS A 819 -42.20 8.63 15.04
CA LYS A 819 -41.79 8.04 13.77
C LYS A 819 -40.33 7.57 13.79
N ILE A 820 -39.95 6.89 14.86
CA ILE A 820 -38.60 6.33 15.03
C ILE A 820 -38.66 4.84 14.72
N MET A 821 -37.75 4.36 13.88
CA MET A 821 -37.54 2.93 13.66
C MET A 821 -36.09 2.56 13.96
N VAL A 822 -35.89 1.51 14.73
CA VAL A 822 -34.57 0.94 14.99
C VAL A 822 -34.59 -0.52 14.58
N THR A 823 -33.59 -0.94 13.83
CA THR A 823 -33.43 -2.35 13.41
C THR A 823 -32.04 -2.85 13.77
N PHE A 824 -31.94 -4.13 14.10
CA PHE A 824 -30.67 -4.83 14.26
C PHE A 824 -30.64 -6.08 13.39
N ARG A 825 -29.55 -6.27 12.65
CA ARG A 825 -29.25 -7.51 11.93
C ARG A 825 -27.82 -7.93 12.19
N CYS A 826 -27.60 -9.22 12.39
CA CYS A 826 -26.24 -9.72 12.46
C CYS A 826 -25.57 -9.71 11.08
N HIS A 827 -24.25 -9.58 11.06
CA HIS A 827 -23.46 -9.71 9.82
C HIS A 827 -23.53 -11.15 9.25
N GLY A 828 -23.12 -11.35 7.99
CA GLY A 828 -23.10 -12.70 7.41
C GLY A 828 -21.98 -13.59 7.97
N PRO A 829 -21.87 -14.86 7.57
CA PRO A 829 -20.96 -15.82 8.18
C PRO A 829 -19.49 -15.37 8.03
N PRO A 830 -18.64 -15.67 9.03
CA PRO A 830 -18.85 -16.63 10.11
C PRO A 830 -19.57 -16.00 11.31
N LEU A 831 -20.60 -16.68 11.83
CA LEU A 831 -21.30 -16.27 13.04
C LEU A 831 -21.05 -17.25 14.17
N ARG A 832 -20.58 -16.74 15.32
CA ARG A 832 -20.26 -17.56 16.51
C ARG A 832 -21.44 -17.69 17.47
N PHE A 833 -22.65 -17.75 16.91
CA PHE A 833 -23.90 -17.90 17.66
C PHE A 833 -24.45 -19.31 17.56
N GLY A 834 -25.58 -19.56 18.24
CA GLY A 834 -26.41 -20.74 18.04
C GLY A 834 -27.05 -20.81 16.65
N ASN A 835 -28.14 -21.57 16.51
CA ASN A 835 -28.81 -21.77 15.22
C ASN A 835 -29.39 -20.47 14.65
N VAL A 836 -28.99 -20.14 13.43
CA VAL A 836 -29.50 -19.05 12.59
C VAL A 836 -30.13 -19.69 11.34
N PRO A 837 -31.40 -19.42 11.01
CA PRO A 837 -31.98 -19.83 9.73
C PRO A 837 -31.24 -19.19 8.55
N ILE A 838 -31.06 -19.93 7.45
CA ILE A 838 -30.27 -19.41 6.30
C ILE A 838 -30.91 -18.19 5.64
N GLU A 839 -32.23 -18.04 5.69
CA GLU A 839 -32.95 -16.88 5.16
C GLU A 839 -32.59 -15.54 5.87
N GLU A 840 -32.12 -15.63 7.12
CA GLU A 840 -31.68 -14.49 7.94
C GLU A 840 -30.18 -14.21 7.85
N ILE A 841 -29.43 -15.03 7.11
CA ILE A 841 -28.01 -14.81 6.87
C ILE A 841 -27.85 -13.74 5.79
N ARG A 842 -27.57 -12.51 6.22
CA ARG A 842 -27.42 -11.34 5.34
C ARG A 842 -26.05 -10.69 5.52
N TYR A 843 -25.39 -10.36 4.41
CA TYR A 843 -24.14 -9.63 4.43
C TYR A 843 -24.39 -8.13 4.51
N ILE A 844 -23.60 -7.41 5.32
CA ILE A 844 -23.76 -5.95 5.52
C ILE A 844 -23.75 -5.23 4.16
N ALA A 845 -22.84 -5.58 3.25
CA ALA A 845 -22.78 -4.96 1.92
C ALA A 845 -24.08 -5.14 1.10
N ASN A 846 -24.74 -6.31 1.19
CA ASN A 846 -26.01 -6.55 0.50
C ASN A 846 -27.13 -5.69 1.09
N GLU A 847 -27.20 -5.59 2.42
CA GLU A 847 -28.17 -4.73 3.09
C GLU A 847 -27.96 -3.26 2.72
N LEU A 848 -26.71 -2.78 2.68
CA LEU A 848 -26.36 -1.41 2.29
C LEU A 848 -26.75 -1.08 0.83
N ASP A 849 -26.57 -2.03 -0.08
CA ASP A 849 -26.94 -1.85 -1.48
C ASP A 849 -28.47 -1.77 -1.67
N ASP A 850 -29.24 -2.48 -0.84
CA ASP A 850 -30.70 -2.50 -0.90
C ASP A 850 -31.35 -1.31 -0.15
N LEU A 851 -30.58 -0.58 0.68
CA LEU A 851 -31.06 0.59 1.40
C LEU A 851 -31.28 1.79 0.46
N ILE A 852 -32.43 2.45 0.54
CA ILE A 852 -32.67 3.68 -0.24
C ILE A 852 -31.72 4.81 0.20
N GLY A 853 -31.47 4.93 1.51
CA GLY A 853 -30.70 6.02 2.11
C GLY A 853 -31.50 7.32 2.26
N GLY A 854 -30.87 8.38 2.77
CA GLY A 854 -31.45 9.72 2.86
C GLY A 854 -31.15 10.46 4.18
N PRO A 855 -31.62 11.71 4.32
CA PRO A 855 -31.32 12.57 5.48
C PRO A 855 -31.86 12.07 6.83
N ASN A 856 -32.82 11.15 6.79
CA ASN A 856 -33.43 10.54 7.97
C ASN A 856 -32.91 9.11 8.23
N ILE A 857 -31.96 8.63 7.43
CA ILE A 857 -31.40 7.29 7.56
C ILE A 857 -30.05 7.38 8.27
N VAL A 858 -29.91 6.60 9.34
CA VAL A 858 -28.68 6.43 10.10
C VAL A 858 -28.28 4.97 9.99
N VAL A 859 -27.07 4.70 9.53
CA VAL A 859 -26.52 3.36 9.44
C VAL A 859 -25.34 3.25 10.40
N VAL A 860 -25.40 2.25 11.28
CA VAL A 860 -24.30 1.93 12.19
C VAL A 860 -23.83 0.53 11.89
N PHE A 861 -22.52 0.34 11.75
CA PHE A 861 -21.97 -1.01 11.69
C PHE A 861 -20.67 -1.23 12.44
N GLY A 862 -20.45 -2.47 12.83
CA GLY A 862 -19.24 -2.95 13.50
C GLY A 862 -19.08 -4.46 13.28
N ILE A 863 -17.93 -4.88 12.78
CA ILE A 863 -17.67 -6.28 12.41
C ILE A 863 -16.23 -6.63 12.76
N TRP A 864 -16.02 -7.54 13.72
CA TRP A 864 -14.66 -7.99 14.08
C TRP A 864 -14.64 -9.26 14.94
N SER A 865 -15.55 -9.38 15.92
CA SER A 865 -15.44 -10.38 17.01
C SER A 865 -15.52 -11.84 16.53
N HIS A 866 -16.22 -12.09 15.43
CA HIS A 866 -16.35 -13.44 14.87
C HIS A 866 -15.24 -13.81 13.88
N LEU A 867 -14.47 -12.83 13.39
CA LEU A 867 -13.46 -13.03 12.36
C LEU A 867 -12.05 -13.25 12.91
N GLY A 868 -11.85 -13.16 14.23
CA GLY A 868 -10.54 -13.21 14.90
C GLY A 868 -9.64 -14.40 14.52
N THR A 869 -10.24 -15.54 14.17
CA THR A 869 -9.53 -16.79 13.85
C THR A 869 -8.95 -16.88 12.46
N PHE A 870 -9.39 -16.02 11.56
CA PHE A 870 -9.04 -16.08 10.15
C PHE A 870 -7.78 -15.25 9.85
N PRO A 871 -7.07 -15.56 8.74
CA PRO A 871 -6.07 -14.69 8.17
C PRO A 871 -6.65 -13.29 7.95
N LEU A 872 -5.81 -12.26 8.05
CA LEU A 872 -6.27 -10.86 8.03
C LEU A 872 -6.87 -10.47 6.67
N GLU A 873 -6.44 -11.16 5.61
CA GLU A 873 -6.94 -11.10 4.24
C GLU A 873 -8.46 -11.29 4.18
N VAL A 874 -9.01 -12.26 4.93
CA VAL A 874 -10.46 -12.51 4.98
C VAL A 874 -11.20 -11.29 5.53
N TYR A 875 -10.60 -10.60 6.51
CA TYR A 875 -11.18 -9.40 7.09
C TYR A 875 -11.05 -8.18 6.17
N ILE A 876 -9.91 -8.02 5.49
CA ILE A 876 -9.68 -6.95 4.53
C ILE A 876 -10.70 -7.02 3.39
N ARG A 877 -10.84 -8.18 2.73
CA ARG A 877 -11.81 -8.36 1.64
C ARG A 877 -13.22 -8.06 2.10
N ARG A 878 -13.60 -8.57 3.27
CA ARG A 878 -14.91 -8.30 3.88
C ARG A 878 -15.17 -6.80 4.01
N LEU A 879 -14.19 -6.05 4.52
CA LEU A 879 -14.31 -4.61 4.70
C LEU A 879 -14.28 -3.85 3.38
N GLN A 880 -13.50 -4.27 2.38
CA GLN A 880 -13.53 -3.68 1.03
C GLN A 880 -14.91 -3.80 0.39
N ARG A 881 -15.58 -4.96 0.52
CA ARG A 881 -16.96 -5.13 0.03
C ARG A 881 -17.94 -4.19 0.75
N ILE A 882 -17.81 -4.03 2.06
CA ILE A 882 -18.62 -3.08 2.84
C ILE A 882 -18.32 -1.63 2.43
N ARG A 883 -17.04 -1.26 2.27
CA ARG A 883 -16.60 0.07 1.83
C ARG A 883 -17.21 0.41 0.48
N ASN A 884 -17.15 -0.50 -0.49
CA ASN A 884 -17.71 -0.27 -1.81
C ASN A 884 -19.24 -0.08 -1.77
N ALA A 885 -19.94 -0.82 -0.90
CA ALA A 885 -21.38 -0.62 -0.68
C ALA A 885 -21.68 0.72 0.02
N VAL A 886 -20.86 1.15 0.98
CA VAL A 886 -20.93 2.47 1.61
C VAL A 886 -20.76 3.59 0.58
N VAL A 887 -19.76 3.49 -0.30
CA VAL A 887 -19.54 4.46 -1.39
C VAL A 887 -20.79 4.54 -2.28
N ARG A 888 -21.31 3.40 -2.75
CA ARG A 888 -22.54 3.37 -3.57
C ARG A 888 -23.76 3.96 -2.85
N LEU A 889 -23.89 3.73 -1.54
CA LEU A 889 -24.97 4.31 -0.72
C LEU A 889 -24.83 5.83 -0.61
N LEU A 890 -23.62 6.35 -0.36
CA LEU A 890 -23.37 7.79 -0.27
C LEU A 890 -23.49 8.50 -1.62
N ASP A 891 -23.10 7.85 -2.72
CA ASP A 891 -23.30 8.38 -4.07
C ASP A 891 -24.79 8.53 -4.40
N ARG A 892 -25.60 7.53 -4.02
CA ARG A 892 -27.07 7.55 -4.21
C ARG A 892 -27.77 8.51 -3.24
N ALA A 893 -27.31 8.57 -2.00
CA ALA A 893 -27.96 9.28 -0.91
C ALA A 893 -26.93 9.94 0.02
N PRO A 894 -26.31 11.06 -0.39
CA PRO A 894 -25.16 11.66 0.30
C PRO A 894 -25.47 12.23 1.68
N LYS A 895 -26.76 12.38 2.02
CA LYS A 895 -27.22 12.84 3.34
C LYS A 895 -27.43 11.69 4.34
N THR A 896 -27.16 10.44 3.96
CA THR A 896 -27.20 9.29 4.87
C THR A 896 -26.08 9.41 5.88
N VAL A 897 -26.38 9.25 7.18
CA VAL A 897 -25.35 9.26 8.23
C VAL A 897 -24.81 7.84 8.40
N ILE A 898 -23.50 7.67 8.25
CA ILE A 898 -22.84 6.36 8.40
C ILE A 898 -21.87 6.43 9.57
N ILE A 899 -22.04 5.52 10.53
CA ILE A 899 -21.26 5.44 11.76
C ILE A 899 -20.62 4.06 11.86
N ILE A 900 -19.31 4.04 12.07
CA ILE A 900 -18.50 2.83 12.16
C ILE A 900 -18.01 2.69 13.59
N ARG A 901 -18.18 1.51 14.17
CA ARG A 901 -17.69 1.21 15.52
C ARG A 901 -16.44 0.34 15.46
N THR A 902 -15.41 0.73 16.23
CA THR A 902 -14.17 -0.05 16.39
C THR A 902 -14.31 -1.21 17.39
N ALA A 903 -13.27 -2.04 17.51
CA ALA A 903 -13.25 -3.18 18.44
C ALA A 903 -13.06 -2.76 19.90
N ASN A 904 -13.47 -3.59 20.86
CA ASN A 904 -13.22 -3.36 22.29
C ASN A 904 -12.04 -4.22 22.79
N PRO A 905 -11.13 -3.68 23.63
CA PRO A 905 -10.28 -4.52 24.47
C PRO A 905 -11.15 -5.30 25.47
N LYS A 906 -10.69 -6.49 25.88
CA LYS A 906 -11.48 -7.38 26.74
C LYS A 906 -10.64 -8.17 27.73
N ALA A 907 -11.33 -8.81 28.67
CA ALA A 907 -10.77 -9.87 29.50
C ALA A 907 -10.36 -11.05 28.60
N LEU A 908 -9.20 -11.64 28.88
CA LEU A 908 -8.65 -12.72 28.10
C LEU A 908 -8.47 -13.96 28.99
N TRP A 909 -9.19 -15.03 28.66
CA TRP A 909 -8.83 -16.39 29.07
C TRP A 909 -8.22 -17.11 27.86
N LEU A 910 -7.78 -18.36 28.06
CA LEU A 910 -7.11 -19.13 27.01
C LEU A 910 -7.96 -19.19 25.73
N TYR A 911 -9.26 -19.49 25.85
CA TYR A 911 -10.18 -19.57 24.73
C TYR A 911 -10.30 -18.24 23.96
N GLU A 912 -10.59 -17.12 24.63
CA GLU A 912 -10.69 -15.80 24.00
C GLU A 912 -9.35 -15.38 23.40
N THR A 913 -8.24 -15.71 24.05
CA THR A 913 -6.90 -15.38 23.56
C THR A 913 -6.64 -16.01 22.20
N ILE A 914 -6.87 -17.31 22.06
CA ILE A 914 -6.57 -18.00 20.81
C ILE A 914 -7.68 -17.86 19.76
N THR A 915 -8.87 -17.38 20.10
CA THR A 915 -10.00 -17.26 19.15
C THR A 915 -10.42 -15.83 18.82
N ASN A 916 -10.13 -14.85 19.70
CA ASN A 916 -10.51 -13.46 19.56
C ASN A 916 -9.56 -12.51 20.33
N SER A 917 -8.25 -12.78 20.48
CA SER A 917 -7.32 -11.92 21.25
C SER A 917 -7.39 -10.42 20.91
N ASP A 918 -6.99 -9.59 21.87
CA ASP A 918 -6.78 -8.15 21.67
C ASP A 918 -5.73 -7.86 20.59
N TRP A 919 -4.76 -8.75 20.37
CA TRP A 919 -3.81 -8.67 19.25
C TRP A 919 -4.53 -8.82 17.90
N PHE A 920 -5.46 -9.76 17.78
CA PHE A 920 -6.30 -9.89 16.60
C PHE A 920 -7.21 -8.68 16.39
N SER A 921 -7.68 -8.07 17.48
CA SER A 921 -8.63 -6.96 17.47
C SER A 921 -7.95 -5.66 17.04
N VAL A 922 -6.80 -5.32 17.61
CA VAL A 922 -6.06 -4.08 17.28
C VAL A 922 -5.55 -4.07 15.85
N ARG A 923 -5.13 -5.22 15.30
CA ARG A 923 -4.72 -5.33 13.89
C ARG A 923 -5.90 -5.08 12.95
N ARG A 924 -7.07 -5.61 13.28
CA ARG A 924 -8.31 -5.36 12.52
C ARG A 924 -8.77 -3.92 12.62
N ASP A 925 -8.62 -3.30 13.79
CA ASP A 925 -8.94 -1.89 13.98
C ASP A 925 -8.08 -0.98 13.09
N LYS A 926 -6.76 -1.25 13.00
CA LYS A 926 -5.88 -0.53 12.06
C LYS A 926 -6.35 -0.65 10.61
N VAL A 927 -6.74 -1.86 10.18
CA VAL A 927 -7.28 -2.10 8.83
C VAL A 927 -8.59 -1.34 8.62
N LEU A 928 -9.52 -1.40 9.58
CA LEU A 928 -10.81 -0.72 9.53
C LEU A 928 -10.63 0.78 9.31
N ARG A 929 -9.76 1.42 10.10
CA ARG A 929 -9.47 2.85 9.95
C ARG A 929 -8.87 3.19 8.60
N ALA A 930 -7.94 2.36 8.11
CA ALA A 930 -7.27 2.61 6.83
C ALA A 930 -8.23 2.47 5.64
N ILE A 931 -9.12 1.47 5.63
CA ILE A 931 -10.09 1.23 4.55
C ILE A 931 -11.12 2.36 4.43
N PHE A 932 -11.57 2.91 5.56
CA PHE A 932 -12.59 3.96 5.59
C PHE A 932 -12.01 5.38 5.65
N LYS A 933 -10.68 5.52 5.62
CA LYS A 933 -10.01 6.82 5.64
C LYS A 933 -10.43 7.66 4.43
N GLY A 934 -10.81 8.91 4.67
CA GLY A 934 -11.19 9.87 3.63
C GLY A 934 -12.61 9.72 3.09
N LEU A 935 -13.40 8.76 3.59
CA LEU A 935 -14.83 8.68 3.29
C LEU A 935 -15.64 9.56 4.26
N ASN A 936 -16.81 10.03 3.81
CA ASN A 936 -17.75 10.77 4.65
C ASN A 936 -18.49 9.82 5.61
N VAL A 937 -17.76 9.31 6.59
CA VAL A 937 -18.24 8.40 7.64
C VAL A 937 -17.72 8.87 9.00
N HIS A 938 -18.45 8.56 10.06
CA HIS A 938 -18.04 8.86 11.43
C HIS A 938 -17.53 7.62 12.14
N LEU A 939 -16.41 7.74 12.86
CA LEU A 939 -15.84 6.65 13.64
C LEU A 939 -16.13 6.85 15.12
N ILE A 940 -16.63 5.81 15.79
CA ILE A 940 -16.71 5.76 17.25
C ILE A 940 -15.60 4.82 17.73
N ASP A 941 -14.60 5.42 18.37
CA ASP A 941 -13.40 4.74 18.85
C ASP A 941 -13.64 3.97 20.15
N ALA A 942 -14.46 2.92 20.04
CA ALA A 942 -14.79 2.03 21.14
C ALA A 942 -13.55 1.42 21.80
N TRP A 943 -12.46 1.20 21.05
CA TRP A 943 -11.19 0.71 21.59
C TRP A 943 -10.60 1.67 22.63
N GLU A 944 -10.39 2.93 22.25
CA GLU A 944 -9.84 3.94 23.15
C GLU A 944 -10.82 4.32 24.25
N MET A 945 -12.11 4.38 23.97
CA MET A 945 -13.13 4.65 24.99
C MET A 945 -13.13 3.59 26.08
N VAL A 946 -13.02 2.30 25.75
CA VAL A 946 -12.93 1.24 26.77
C VAL A 946 -11.57 1.28 27.48
N LEU A 947 -10.47 1.48 26.74
CA LEU A 947 -9.12 1.49 27.31
C LEU A 947 -8.90 2.66 28.28
N ALA A 948 -9.43 3.84 27.96
CA ALA A 948 -9.29 5.05 28.76
C ALA A 948 -10.20 5.06 30.00
N HIS A 949 -11.28 4.27 30.00
CA HIS A 949 -12.24 4.25 31.09
C HIS A 949 -11.72 3.42 32.28
N HIS A 950 -12.02 3.82 33.52
CA HIS A 950 -11.55 3.13 34.73
C HIS A 950 -12.13 1.72 34.91
N LEU A 951 -13.33 1.48 34.37
CA LEU A 951 -13.98 0.17 34.41
C LEU A 951 -13.20 -0.88 33.62
N PRO A 952 -13.36 -2.15 33.98
CA PRO A 952 -12.71 -3.27 33.31
C PRO A 952 -12.90 -3.37 31.80
N ASN A 953 -11.84 -3.78 31.11
CA ASN A 953 -11.90 -4.21 29.72
C ASN A 953 -12.86 -5.40 29.57
N SER A 954 -13.89 -5.23 28.74
CA SER A 954 -14.90 -6.25 28.47
C SER A 954 -15.28 -6.23 26.98
N LEU A 955 -15.50 -7.42 26.41
CA LEU A 955 -16.03 -7.56 25.05
C LEU A 955 -17.37 -6.82 24.92
N HIS A 956 -18.18 -6.88 25.99
CA HIS A 956 -19.42 -6.16 26.19
C HIS A 956 -19.22 -5.12 27.30
N PRO A 957 -18.82 -3.87 26.97
CA PRO A 957 -18.57 -2.83 27.95
C PRO A 957 -19.79 -2.54 28.82
N GLN A 958 -19.55 -2.08 30.04
CA GLN A 958 -20.61 -1.74 31.00
C GLN A 958 -21.40 -0.49 30.59
N PRO A 959 -22.62 -0.28 31.13
CA PRO A 959 -23.52 0.79 30.72
C PRO A 959 -22.92 2.22 30.68
N PRO A 960 -22.05 2.66 31.62
CA PRO A 960 -21.46 4.00 31.55
C PRO A 960 -20.62 4.25 30.28
N ILE A 961 -19.91 3.23 29.80
CA ILE A 961 -19.12 3.33 28.57
C ILE A 961 -20.05 3.34 27.36
N ILE A 962 -21.06 2.44 27.35
CA ILE A 962 -22.06 2.40 26.27
C ILE A 962 -22.84 3.72 26.18
N LYS A 963 -23.22 4.30 27.31
CA LYS A 963 -23.87 5.62 27.35
C LYS A 963 -23.02 6.69 26.65
N ASN A 964 -21.73 6.75 26.94
CA ASN A 964 -20.82 7.68 26.28
C ASN A 964 -20.67 7.39 24.78
N MET A 965 -20.60 6.12 24.37
CA MET A 965 -20.60 5.77 22.93
C MET A 965 -21.90 6.23 22.24
N MET A 966 -23.04 6.09 22.91
CA MET A 966 -24.33 6.53 22.39
C MET A 966 -24.44 8.06 22.31
N ASP A 967 -23.87 8.80 23.28
CA ASP A 967 -23.78 10.26 23.22
C ASP A 967 -22.99 10.75 21.99
N VAL A 968 -21.89 10.06 21.66
CA VAL A 968 -21.13 10.33 20.43
C VAL A 968 -21.97 10.00 19.19
N LEU A 969 -22.67 8.86 19.16
CA LEU A 969 -23.58 8.48 18.07
C LEU A 969 -24.65 9.56 17.83
N PHE A 970 -25.30 10.04 18.90
CA PHE A 970 -26.35 11.04 18.79
C PHE A 970 -25.79 12.41 18.39
N SER A 971 -24.56 12.74 18.80
CA SER A 971 -23.89 13.98 18.40
C SER A 971 -23.63 14.02 16.88
N TYR A 972 -23.29 12.88 16.26
CA TYR A 972 -23.19 12.77 14.80
C TYR A 972 -24.56 12.75 14.10
N THR A 973 -25.56 12.14 14.74
CA THR A 973 -26.90 11.97 14.16
C THR A 973 -27.72 13.28 14.16
N CYS A 974 -27.48 14.13 15.17
CA CYS A 974 -28.27 15.32 15.47
C CYS A 974 -27.37 16.50 15.89
N PRO A 975 -26.50 17.01 15.01
CA PRO A 975 -25.66 18.16 15.34
C PRO A 975 -26.55 19.38 15.61
N GLN A 976 -26.29 20.11 16.71
CA GLN A 976 -26.95 21.39 16.94
C GLN A 976 -26.55 22.39 15.84
N LYS A 977 -27.52 23.14 15.30
CA LYS A 977 -27.23 24.19 14.30
C LYS A 977 -26.35 25.28 14.92
N GLY A 978 -25.07 25.30 14.55
CA GLY A 978 -24.16 26.44 14.64
C GLY A 978 -23.70 26.84 16.04
N GLY A 979 -22.41 26.60 16.31
CA GLY A 979 -21.55 27.62 16.88
C GLY A 979 -20.74 28.21 15.76
#